data_AF-A0A8B8BYZ2-F1
#
_entry.id   AF-A0A8B8BYZ2-F1
#
_cell.length_a   1.000
_cell.length_b   1.000
_cell.length_c   1.000
_cell.angle_alpha   90.00
_cell.angle_beta   90.00
_cell.angle_gamma   90.00
#
_symmetry.space_group_name_H-M   'P 1'
#
loop_
_entity.id
_entity.type
_entity.pdbx_description
1 polymer ?
#
loop_
_entity_poly.entity_id
_entity_poly.type
_entity_poly.pdbx_seq_one_letter_code
_entity_poly.pdbx_strand_id
1 'polypeptide(L)'
;MADDPDRHRDRGRFIGANTLRKSRFMKIYNRGQRKNEDHNYFKCQEDHESISTCTNDFNVGTNVTVTTETDVISNEAECEDLNICWNEGRRVVELKLLADQLYCDSCNDLLHLRDIVGEIRYGLGSLLEVVCRGCSDIKLIATGKRNEKGGFDINSKVVLAMVHAGMGPTHVVNFLSTCNIPPPDPKTLRKREKDIASAIMAEASESCYSASIEENQASTSQGIECSFDAGWQTRGSGWLYNSNTGHSSLVGVQTGKVLEYDVRMKLCSICQYHFGRKETIPIHDCNSNWQGSSKAMEPDMAISMVERMNDKGCSVGVIHADNDSTTTSRLKEKFGNIKKRDDKNHLKKNLSKQLYSAANKYKELKGKGVVPYIARCYMYAISSKQTSTEELCERLESIVPHLYGDHSGCSADWCSYSKQPETYRYRHLPNGEALKNESLRKQLESMTENYKKRSHQLVDLGSTQSNENFNNIVASKAPKNRFYGGTGSLKTRVSAAVLQKNEGYTWVNKVNSKALLSPGTISKRLGQRIDRKRLWQKKNRNSIQFKRERFKRKNKRNFQQLTAEVMEGETYKPEIDGHPSNTHIDIETIPTKPSCDRINAYVVFDLETTGLSRNSDVTQISAYDGESMLNLYVSPRQPISPKASDVTGITFSFEHNQMYCHGVPVDSVNIREALLQLMEFIQSKSRPVLVGHNIFSYDIPILRNLLLEFKLLSSFLNLIYGCIDTLKISKREIPKSEVLNYKQQTLVAKYLEIVYDAHNSEEDVKSLYKLFNEKLKQTCCDKDIFPFNYLGIEQTFSDVVCKKVISKDTAKKLACTGLSFNHIELAFKRDKDNGVKTIMQAHGLKGKTANVFRKFFIEKEE
;
A
#
# COMPACT_ATOMS: atom_id res chain seq x y z
N MET A 1 36.15 28.51 10.92
CA MET A 1 37.16 27.45 11.02
C MET A 1 36.49 26.24 11.65
N ALA A 2 36.14 25.15 10.98
CA ALA A 2 36.21 24.76 9.58
C ALA A 2 35.00 23.85 9.29
N ASP A 3 34.48 23.93 8.07
CA ASP A 3 33.38 23.13 7.54
C ASP A 3 33.81 21.68 7.24
N ASP A 4 32.93 20.72 7.51
CA ASP A 4 33.02 19.35 6.99
C ASP A 4 31.80 19.10 6.07
N PRO A 5 32.00 18.96 4.74
CA PRO A 5 30.93 18.99 3.75
C PRO A 5 30.52 17.62 3.18
N ASP A 6 30.52 16.52 3.95
CA ASP A 6 30.21 15.19 3.36
C ASP A 6 29.25 14.27 4.15
N ARG A 7 28.02 14.76 4.42
CA ARG A 7 26.89 13.89 4.83
C ARG A 7 25.79 13.84 3.78
N HIS A 8 25.98 13.00 2.78
CA HIS A 8 24.91 12.54 1.90
C HIS A 8 23.87 11.69 2.66
N ARG A 9 22.64 12.20 2.77
CA ARG A 9 21.45 11.44 3.18
C ARG A 9 20.80 10.81 1.94
N ASP A 10 21.09 9.54 1.70
CA ASP A 10 20.40 8.75 0.68
C ASP A 10 18.92 8.52 1.05
N ARG A 11 18.02 9.09 0.25
CA ARG A 11 16.58 8.80 0.28
C ARG A 11 16.28 7.71 -0.74
N GLY A 12 16.22 6.46 -0.29
CA GLY A 12 15.82 5.32 -1.12
C GLY A 12 14.46 5.50 -1.79
N ARG A 13 14.45 5.53 -3.12
CA ARG A 13 13.26 5.37 -3.98
C ARG A 13 12.93 3.87 -4.10
N PHE A 14 11.82 3.44 -3.51
CA PHE A 14 11.17 2.18 -3.87
C PHE A 14 10.21 2.40 -5.04
N ILE A 15 10.62 2.03 -6.26
CA ILE A 15 9.73 1.91 -7.42
C ILE A 15 9.47 0.42 -7.65
N GLY A 16 8.27 -0.03 -7.27
CA GLY A 16 7.78 -1.37 -7.55
C GLY A 16 7.20 -1.46 -8.97
N ALA A 17 7.78 -2.35 -9.78
CA ALA A 17 7.31 -2.72 -11.11
C ALA A 17 5.89 -3.31 -11.09
N ASN A 18 4.90 -2.59 -11.63
CA ASN A 18 3.59 -3.18 -11.98
C ASN A 18 2.74 -2.34 -12.96
N THR A 19 3.35 -1.63 -13.92
CA THR A 19 2.62 -0.74 -14.83
C THR A 19 2.85 -1.03 -16.32
N LEU A 20 2.99 -2.31 -16.69
CA LEU A 20 3.26 -2.74 -18.08
C LEU A 20 2.07 -3.41 -18.80
N ARG A 21 0.81 -3.08 -18.47
CA ARG A 21 -0.37 -3.62 -19.17
C ARG A 21 -1.48 -2.60 -19.51
N LYS A 22 -1.11 -1.39 -19.93
CA LYS A 22 -2.06 -0.41 -20.51
C LYS A 22 -1.61 0.31 -21.78
N SER A 23 -0.50 -0.08 -22.39
CA SER A 23 0.04 0.62 -23.59
C SER A 23 -0.51 0.13 -24.94
N ARG A 24 -1.42 -0.86 -24.98
CA ARG A 24 -1.89 -1.43 -26.25
C ARG A 24 -3.05 -0.67 -26.92
N PHE A 25 -3.66 0.32 -26.24
CA PHE A 25 -4.77 1.13 -26.79
C PHE A 25 -4.37 2.54 -27.25
N MET A 26 -3.08 2.90 -27.16
CA MET A 26 -2.59 4.26 -27.46
C MET A 26 -1.71 4.31 -28.73
N LYS A 27 -1.78 3.27 -29.59
CA LYS A 27 -0.99 3.16 -30.83
C LYS A 27 -1.75 3.47 -32.12
N ILE A 28 -3.02 3.87 -32.07
CA ILE A 28 -3.84 4.14 -33.27
C ILE A 28 -3.95 5.65 -33.60
N TYR A 29 -3.47 6.56 -32.74
CA TYR A 29 -3.68 8.01 -32.94
C TYR A 29 -2.47 8.82 -33.41
N ASN A 30 -1.32 8.21 -33.70
CA ASN A 30 -0.12 8.92 -34.16
C ASN A 30 0.28 8.55 -35.59
N ARG A 31 -0.65 8.69 -36.55
CA ARG A 31 -0.31 8.82 -37.98
C ARG A 31 -1.03 10.05 -38.53
N GLY A 32 -0.31 11.16 -38.55
CA GLY A 32 -0.77 12.44 -39.05
C GLY A 32 0.16 13.56 -38.59
N GLN A 33 1.34 13.64 -39.20
CA GLN A 33 2.29 14.73 -38.98
C GLN A 33 1.71 16.09 -39.42
N ARG A 34 1.94 17.13 -38.63
CA ARG A 34 2.50 18.40 -39.12
C ARG A 34 3.53 18.90 -38.09
N LYS A 35 4.70 19.29 -38.60
CA LYS A 35 5.85 19.82 -37.86
C LYS A 35 5.42 21.07 -37.08
N ASN A 36 5.60 21.07 -35.77
CA ASN A 36 5.78 22.29 -34.98
C ASN A 36 6.96 22.05 -34.04
N GLU A 37 7.85 23.04 -34.02
CA GLU A 37 9.10 23.07 -33.28
C GLU A 37 8.82 23.22 -31.78
N ASP A 38 8.79 22.12 -31.03
CA ASP A 38 8.68 22.17 -29.58
C ASP A 38 9.97 21.67 -28.91
N HIS A 39 10.70 22.67 -28.40
CA HIS A 39 11.39 22.72 -27.11
C HIS A 39 12.58 21.77 -26.85
N ASN A 40 13.78 22.31 -27.10
CA ASN A 40 15.05 21.77 -26.61
C ASN A 40 15.38 22.38 -25.24
N TYR A 41 15.22 21.60 -24.15
CA TYR A 41 15.77 21.95 -22.84
C TYR A 41 17.17 21.34 -22.74
N PHE A 42 18.25 22.13 -22.79
CA PHE A 42 19.53 21.88 -22.09
C PHE A 42 20.57 22.97 -22.42
N LYS A 43 20.85 23.84 -21.45
CA LYS A 43 22.17 24.34 -21.01
C LYS A 43 21.98 25.65 -20.22
N CYS A 44 22.01 25.56 -18.90
CA CYS A 44 22.54 26.66 -18.10
C CYS A 44 24.06 26.44 -18.03
N GLN A 45 24.82 27.28 -18.72
CA GLN A 45 26.16 27.63 -18.28
C GLN A 45 26.07 29.04 -17.72
N GLU A 46 26.72 29.19 -16.57
CA GLU A 46 26.98 30.43 -15.88
C GLU A 46 27.55 31.46 -16.85
N ASP A 47 27.01 32.68 -16.84
CA ASP A 47 27.78 33.88 -17.10
C ASP A 47 27.14 35.03 -16.32
N HIS A 48 27.89 35.52 -15.35
CA HIS A 48 27.70 36.81 -14.72
C HIS A 48 27.89 37.89 -15.78
N GLU A 49 26.88 38.73 -16.03
CA GLU A 49 27.15 40.09 -16.52
C GLU A 49 26.02 41.08 -16.20
N SER A 50 26.48 42.30 -15.94
CA SER A 50 25.83 43.51 -15.42
C SER A 50 24.45 43.87 -15.96
N ILE A 51 23.56 44.24 -15.05
CA ILE A 51 22.31 44.96 -15.32
C ILE A 51 22.66 46.38 -15.79
N SER A 52 22.51 46.65 -17.08
CA SER A 52 22.44 48.01 -17.62
C SER A 52 20.99 48.46 -17.66
N THR A 53 20.70 49.50 -16.88
CA THR A 53 19.48 50.31 -16.97
C THR A 53 19.25 50.81 -18.40
N CYS A 54 18.13 50.42 -19.00
CA CYS A 54 17.68 50.97 -20.28
C CYS A 54 16.47 51.87 -20.02
N THR A 55 16.75 53.14 -19.73
CA THR A 55 15.83 54.25 -20.00
C THR A 55 15.64 54.34 -21.51
N ASN A 56 14.39 54.36 -22.00
CA ASN A 56 14.10 54.93 -23.30
C ASN A 56 12.74 55.63 -23.23
N ASP A 57 12.85 56.94 -23.03
CA ASP A 57 11.88 57.93 -23.50
C ASP A 57 11.68 57.74 -25.01
N PHE A 58 10.44 57.53 -25.43
CA PHE A 58 10.00 57.93 -26.76
C PHE A 58 8.66 58.63 -26.64
N ASN A 59 8.75 59.96 -26.63
CA ASN A 59 7.66 60.89 -26.84
C ASN A 59 7.17 60.75 -28.29
N VAL A 60 5.92 60.30 -28.47
CA VAL A 60 5.13 60.63 -29.67
C VAL A 60 3.81 61.20 -29.19
N GLY A 61 3.71 62.52 -29.27
CA GLY A 61 2.48 63.24 -29.06
C GLY A 61 1.47 62.91 -30.15
N THR A 62 0.33 62.37 -29.75
CA THR A 62 -0.92 62.47 -30.49
C THR A 62 -2.06 62.37 -29.48
N ASN A 63 -2.88 63.43 -29.43
CA ASN A 63 -4.05 63.52 -28.57
C ASN A 63 -5.02 62.36 -28.89
N VAL A 64 -5.06 61.34 -28.03
CA VAL A 64 -6.13 60.34 -28.02
C VAL A 64 -7.12 60.75 -26.95
N THR A 65 -8.31 61.14 -27.39
CA THR A 65 -9.44 61.52 -26.54
C THR A 65 -9.92 60.27 -25.81
N VAL A 66 -9.59 60.15 -24.52
CA VAL A 66 -10.18 59.13 -23.66
C VAL A 66 -11.65 59.49 -23.44
N THR A 67 -12.57 58.78 -24.10
CA THR A 67 -13.98 58.83 -23.72
C THR A 67 -14.16 58.01 -22.45
N THR A 68 -13.94 58.64 -21.30
CA THR A 68 -14.36 58.11 -20.01
C THR A 68 -15.85 58.37 -19.84
N GLU A 69 -16.70 57.39 -20.17
CA GLU A 69 -17.97 57.26 -19.47
C GLU A 69 -17.67 56.59 -18.12
N THR A 70 -17.60 57.45 -17.11
CA THR A 70 -17.52 57.10 -15.70
C THR A 70 -18.79 56.40 -15.25
N ASP A 71 -18.70 55.09 -15.02
CA ASP A 71 -19.41 54.45 -13.92
C ASP A 71 -18.40 54.06 -12.84
N VAL A 72 -18.26 54.98 -11.88
CA VAL A 72 -17.49 54.78 -10.65
C VAL A 72 -18.24 53.75 -9.81
N ILE A 73 -17.79 52.50 -9.84
CA ILE A 73 -18.01 51.55 -8.73
C ILE A 73 -16.70 51.44 -7.95
N SER A 74 -16.56 52.33 -6.98
CA SER A 74 -15.58 52.23 -5.91
C SER A 74 -15.95 51.06 -4.98
N ASN A 75 -15.25 49.94 -5.14
CA ASN A 75 -14.72 49.07 -4.07
C ASN A 75 -14.11 47.79 -4.70
N GLU A 76 -12.90 47.44 -4.28
CA GLU A 76 -12.08 46.26 -4.68
C GLU A 76 -11.13 46.43 -5.88
N ALA A 77 -10.18 47.38 -5.80
CA ALA A 77 -8.87 47.18 -6.42
C ALA A 77 -7.96 46.43 -5.43
N GLU A 78 -8.02 45.09 -5.41
CA GLU A 78 -7.02 44.25 -4.71
C GLU A 78 -5.93 43.84 -5.73
N CYS A 79 -5.06 44.79 -6.09
CA CYS A 79 -3.85 44.55 -6.87
C CYS A 79 -2.64 44.62 -5.93
N GLU A 80 -1.79 43.58 -5.94
CA GLU A 80 -0.39 43.46 -5.45
C GLU A 80 -0.11 41.96 -5.14
N ASP A 81 1.06 41.32 -5.25
CA ASP A 81 2.44 41.80 -5.31
C ASP A 81 3.37 40.69 -5.88
N LEU A 82 3.33 40.48 -7.19
CA LEU A 82 4.40 39.85 -7.95
C LEU A 82 4.35 40.62 -9.27
N ASN A 83 5.36 41.44 -9.55
CA ASN A 83 5.48 42.26 -10.76
C ASN A 83 5.67 41.35 -11.99
N ILE A 84 4.65 40.54 -12.28
CA ILE A 84 4.61 39.54 -13.34
C ILE A 84 4.08 40.26 -14.56
N CYS A 85 4.91 40.35 -15.59
CA CYS A 85 4.49 40.95 -16.84
C CYS A 85 3.32 40.14 -17.44
N TRP A 86 2.43 40.80 -18.18
CA TRP A 86 1.28 40.14 -18.81
C TRP A 86 1.71 38.99 -19.73
N ASN A 87 2.93 39.05 -20.29
CA ASN A 87 3.52 38.03 -21.16
C ASN A 87 4.24 36.89 -20.41
N GLU A 88 4.22 36.89 -19.08
CA GLU A 88 4.84 35.87 -18.24
C GLU A 88 3.82 34.93 -17.59
N GLY A 89 4.14 33.63 -17.60
CA GLY A 89 3.34 32.59 -16.97
C GLY A 89 2.08 32.19 -17.75
N ARG A 90 1.13 31.57 -17.07
CA ARG A 90 -0.12 31.05 -17.64
C ARG A 90 -1.32 31.72 -16.99
N ARG A 91 -2.42 31.89 -17.74
CA ARG A 91 -3.69 32.44 -17.24
C ARG A 91 -4.83 31.45 -17.39
N VAL A 92 -5.84 31.56 -16.54
CA VAL A 92 -7.08 30.78 -16.63
C VAL A 92 -8.10 31.63 -17.40
N VAL A 93 -8.53 31.15 -18.56
CA VAL A 93 -9.39 31.92 -19.47
C VAL A 93 -10.61 31.11 -19.89
N GLU A 94 -11.79 31.74 -19.85
CA GLU A 94 -13.01 31.22 -20.48
C GLU A 94 -13.01 31.57 -21.98
N LEU A 95 -12.50 30.64 -22.81
CA LEU A 95 -12.23 30.89 -24.24
C LEU A 95 -13.42 31.47 -25.02
N LYS A 96 -14.64 30.99 -24.79
CA LYS A 96 -15.83 31.50 -25.48
C LYS A 96 -16.11 32.96 -25.10
N LEU A 97 -16.03 33.29 -23.82
CA LEU A 97 -16.25 34.64 -23.33
C LEU A 97 -15.15 35.59 -23.84
N LEU A 98 -13.90 35.14 -23.84
CA LEU A 98 -12.80 35.91 -24.42
C LEU A 98 -13.08 36.23 -25.89
N ALA A 99 -13.42 35.20 -26.69
CA ALA A 99 -13.68 35.37 -28.12
C ALA A 99 -14.83 36.33 -28.42
N ASP A 100 -15.88 36.32 -27.59
CA ASP A 100 -17.05 37.19 -27.78
C ASP A 100 -16.75 38.67 -27.50
N GLN A 101 -15.66 38.98 -26.78
CA GLN A 101 -15.23 40.34 -26.46
C GLN A 101 -14.12 40.87 -27.37
N LEU A 102 -13.65 40.11 -28.37
CA LEU A 102 -12.56 40.53 -29.26
C LEU A 102 -13.04 41.47 -30.39
N TYR A 103 -13.92 42.41 -30.05
CA TYR A 103 -14.40 43.48 -30.92
C TYR A 103 -14.34 44.80 -30.14
N CYS A 104 -13.98 45.86 -30.83
CA CYS A 104 -13.94 47.20 -30.25
C CYS A 104 -15.35 47.76 -30.16
N ASP A 105 -15.82 48.10 -28.96
CA ASP A 105 -17.16 48.67 -28.81
C ASP A 105 -17.33 50.06 -29.46
N SER A 106 -16.23 50.78 -29.72
CA SER A 106 -16.25 52.10 -30.38
C SER A 106 -16.42 52.01 -31.90
N CYS A 107 -15.61 51.16 -32.57
CA CYS A 107 -15.53 51.12 -34.03
C CYS A 107 -15.89 49.75 -34.63
N ASN A 108 -16.24 48.77 -33.80
CA ASN A 108 -16.59 47.40 -34.16
C ASN A 108 -15.46 46.60 -34.88
N ASP A 109 -14.22 47.12 -34.87
CA ASP A 109 -13.06 46.41 -35.40
C ASP A 109 -12.63 45.24 -34.51
N LEU A 110 -12.03 44.23 -35.13
CA LEU A 110 -11.45 43.08 -34.44
C LEU A 110 -10.28 43.49 -33.55
N LEU A 111 -10.32 43.06 -32.29
CA LEU A 111 -9.21 43.21 -31.34
C LEU A 111 -8.26 42.01 -31.47
N HIS A 112 -6.95 42.26 -31.55
CA HIS A 112 -5.95 41.19 -31.58
C HIS A 112 -5.27 41.02 -30.23
N LEU A 113 -5.16 39.78 -29.75
CA LEU A 113 -4.42 39.46 -28.52
C LEU A 113 -2.92 39.80 -28.60
N ARG A 114 -2.38 40.07 -29.80
CA ARG A 114 -1.00 40.57 -29.96
C ARG A 114 -0.84 42.02 -29.50
N ASP A 115 -1.94 42.77 -29.43
CA ASP A 115 -1.97 44.17 -29.07
C ASP A 115 -2.32 44.37 -27.58
N ILE A 116 -2.11 43.33 -26.76
CA ILE A 116 -2.18 43.45 -25.30
C ILE A 116 -1.00 44.32 -24.84
N VAL A 117 -1.30 45.39 -24.14
CA VAL A 117 -0.31 46.30 -23.56
C VAL A 117 -0.21 46.17 -22.05
N GLY A 118 -1.23 45.60 -21.40
CA GLY A 118 -1.27 45.43 -19.96
C GLY A 118 -2.28 44.41 -19.46
N GLU A 119 -2.21 44.12 -18.16
CA GLU A 119 -3.10 43.20 -17.46
C GLU A 119 -3.41 43.72 -16.06
N ILE A 120 -4.70 43.80 -15.73
CA ILE A 120 -5.17 44.03 -14.36
C ILE A 120 -5.64 42.70 -13.78
N ARG A 121 -4.87 42.14 -12.84
CA ARG A 121 -5.12 40.81 -12.25
C ARG A 121 -5.97 40.89 -10.99
N TYR A 122 -7.01 40.06 -10.93
CA TYR A 122 -7.91 39.84 -9.81
C TYR A 122 -7.90 38.35 -9.41
N GLY A 123 -6.87 37.93 -8.66
CA GLY A 123 -6.67 36.53 -8.32
C GLY A 123 -6.38 35.68 -9.57
N LEU A 124 -7.27 34.73 -9.90
CA LEU A 124 -7.17 33.89 -11.09
C LEU A 124 -7.81 34.48 -12.35
N GLY A 125 -8.61 35.54 -12.21
CA GLY A 125 -9.19 36.28 -13.33
C GLY A 125 -8.43 37.58 -13.57
N SER A 126 -8.53 38.09 -14.79
CA SER A 126 -7.85 39.31 -15.22
C SER A 126 -8.69 40.09 -16.24
N LEU A 127 -8.46 41.41 -16.30
CA LEU A 127 -8.82 42.27 -17.42
C LEU A 127 -7.55 42.50 -18.26
N LEU A 128 -7.63 42.23 -19.55
CA LEU A 128 -6.54 42.46 -20.51
C LEU A 128 -6.75 43.82 -21.18
N GLU A 129 -5.73 44.67 -21.17
CA GLU A 129 -5.74 45.96 -21.86
C GLU A 129 -5.27 45.76 -23.29
N VAL A 130 -6.19 45.86 -24.25
CA VAL A 130 -5.92 45.62 -25.68
C VAL A 130 -6.11 46.90 -26.47
N VAL A 131 -5.09 47.33 -27.21
CA VAL A 131 -5.17 48.50 -28.08
C VAL A 131 -5.92 48.15 -29.36
N CYS A 132 -6.98 48.90 -29.66
CA CYS A 132 -7.68 48.77 -30.94
C CYS A 132 -6.85 49.41 -32.07
N ARG A 133 -6.63 48.68 -33.17
CA ARG A 133 -5.91 49.21 -34.32
C ARG A 133 -6.68 50.26 -35.12
N GLY A 134 -8.02 50.24 -35.04
CA GLY A 134 -8.89 51.15 -35.80
C GLY A 134 -9.00 52.53 -35.18
N CYS A 135 -9.30 52.61 -33.88
CA CYS A 135 -9.49 53.87 -33.16
C CYS A 135 -8.40 54.21 -32.13
N SER A 136 -7.41 53.34 -31.93
CA SER A 136 -6.34 53.47 -30.92
C SER A 136 -6.81 53.48 -29.45
N ASP A 137 -8.10 53.24 -29.19
CA ASP A 137 -8.63 53.08 -27.83
C ASP A 137 -8.10 51.80 -27.16
N ILE A 138 -7.83 51.88 -25.86
CA ILE A 138 -7.58 50.70 -25.02
C ILE A 138 -8.91 50.10 -24.58
N LYS A 139 -9.10 48.81 -24.85
CA LYS A 139 -10.28 48.03 -24.43
C LYS A 139 -9.91 47.03 -23.35
N LEU A 140 -10.76 46.94 -22.33
CA LEU A 140 -10.62 46.00 -21.22
C LEU A 140 -11.37 44.71 -21.53
N ILE A 141 -10.63 43.63 -21.78
CA ILE A 141 -11.19 42.33 -22.11
C ILE A 141 -11.14 41.42 -20.89
N ALA A 142 -12.28 40.96 -20.40
CA ALA A 142 -12.35 40.05 -19.27
C ALA A 142 -11.98 38.61 -19.68
N THR A 143 -11.07 38.00 -18.92
CA THR A 143 -10.67 36.59 -19.11
C THR A 143 -11.71 35.58 -18.63
N GLY A 144 -12.74 36.01 -17.90
CA GLY A 144 -13.77 35.13 -17.33
C GLY A 144 -14.98 35.90 -16.83
N LYS A 145 -16.05 35.16 -16.50
CA LYS A 145 -17.30 35.75 -16.01
C LYS A 145 -17.11 36.50 -14.70
N ARG A 146 -17.82 37.61 -14.58
CA ARG A 146 -17.84 38.47 -13.41
C ARG A 146 -19.25 38.49 -12.81
N ASN A 147 -19.33 38.56 -11.50
CA ASN A 147 -20.59 38.75 -10.78
C ASN A 147 -20.99 40.24 -10.77
N GLU A 148 -22.18 40.54 -10.25
CA GLU A 148 -22.73 41.90 -10.13
C GLU A 148 -21.84 42.85 -9.32
N LYS A 149 -21.00 42.32 -8.43
CA LYS A 149 -20.03 43.08 -7.63
C LYS A 149 -18.67 43.22 -8.32
N GLY A 150 -18.57 42.85 -9.59
CA GLY A 150 -17.33 42.93 -10.38
C GLY A 150 -16.29 41.84 -10.09
N GLY A 151 -16.57 40.88 -9.20
CA GLY A 151 -15.66 39.79 -8.85
C GLY A 151 -15.71 38.61 -9.83
N PHE A 152 -14.55 38.04 -10.18
CA PHE A 152 -14.47 36.91 -11.11
C PHE A 152 -14.95 35.58 -10.49
N ASP A 153 -15.83 34.86 -11.19
CA ASP A 153 -16.40 33.56 -10.78
C ASP A 153 -15.33 32.51 -10.45
N ILE A 154 -14.22 32.53 -11.19
CA ILE A 154 -13.13 31.56 -11.04
C ILE A 154 -12.52 31.60 -9.62
N ASN A 155 -12.51 32.76 -8.97
CA ASN A 155 -12.00 32.91 -7.61
C ASN A 155 -12.88 32.20 -6.57
N SER A 156 -14.19 32.23 -6.75
CA SER A 156 -15.12 31.46 -5.91
C SER A 156 -15.05 29.95 -6.22
N LYS A 157 -14.88 29.60 -7.50
CA LYS A 157 -14.76 28.19 -7.94
C LYS A 157 -13.49 27.52 -7.44
N VAL A 158 -12.34 28.20 -7.44
CA VAL A 158 -11.09 27.63 -6.92
C VAL A 158 -11.18 27.38 -5.41
N VAL A 159 -11.89 28.23 -4.67
CA VAL A 159 -12.17 28.03 -3.25
C VAL A 159 -13.10 26.85 -3.01
N LEU A 160 -14.17 26.71 -3.81
CA LEU A 160 -15.02 25.52 -3.74
C LEU A 160 -14.22 24.25 -4.04
N ALA A 161 -13.33 24.30 -5.04
CA ALA A 161 -12.43 23.21 -5.37
C ALA A 161 -11.44 22.92 -4.22
N MET A 162 -10.93 23.95 -3.54
CA MET A 162 -10.06 23.83 -2.37
C MET A 162 -10.76 23.05 -1.24
N VAL A 163 -12.00 23.41 -0.90
CA VAL A 163 -12.81 22.69 0.09
C VAL A 163 -13.11 21.27 -0.38
N HIS A 164 -13.52 21.10 -1.64
CA HIS A 164 -13.82 19.80 -2.24
C HIS A 164 -12.61 18.86 -2.24
N ALA A 165 -11.40 19.37 -2.46
CA ALA A 165 -10.16 18.59 -2.48
C ALA A 165 -9.53 18.40 -1.09
N GLY A 166 -10.10 18.97 -0.03
CA GLY A 166 -9.49 18.93 1.32
C GLY A 166 -8.18 19.71 1.39
N MET A 167 -8.02 20.71 0.55
CA MET A 167 -6.86 21.60 0.49
C MET A 167 -7.06 22.79 1.44
N GLY A 168 -5.95 23.39 1.85
CA GLY A 168 -5.92 24.73 2.45
C GLY A 168 -5.25 25.73 1.50
N PRO A 169 -5.30 27.04 1.79
CA PRO A 169 -4.82 28.09 0.88
C PRO A 169 -3.41 27.84 0.32
N THR A 170 -2.45 27.46 1.17
CA THR A 170 -1.07 27.13 0.76
C THR A 170 -0.98 26.03 -0.29
N HIS A 171 -1.88 25.04 -0.26
CA HIS A 171 -1.87 23.97 -1.27
C HIS A 171 -2.34 24.47 -2.63
N VAL A 172 -3.30 25.39 -2.65
CA VAL A 172 -3.79 26.01 -3.88
C VAL A 172 -2.68 26.86 -4.49
N VAL A 173 -2.04 27.69 -3.67
CA VAL A 173 -0.88 28.51 -4.08
C VAL A 173 0.22 27.62 -4.68
N ASN A 174 0.67 26.60 -3.95
CA ASN A 174 1.74 25.71 -4.43
C ASN A 174 1.34 24.95 -5.71
N PHE A 175 0.08 24.51 -5.81
CA PHE A 175 -0.40 23.82 -7.01
C PHE A 175 -0.37 24.74 -8.24
N LEU A 176 -0.90 25.95 -8.11
CA LEU A 176 -0.95 26.92 -9.19
C LEU A 176 0.44 27.43 -9.58
N SER A 177 1.29 27.77 -8.60
CA SER A 177 2.65 28.24 -8.87
C SER A 177 3.51 27.18 -9.57
N THR A 178 3.39 25.90 -9.17
CA THR A 178 4.05 24.78 -9.85
C THR A 178 3.56 24.59 -11.28
N CYS A 179 2.30 24.96 -11.57
CA CYS A 179 1.75 24.99 -12.93
C CYS A 179 2.15 26.24 -13.73
N ASN A 180 2.97 27.13 -13.17
CA ASN A 180 3.32 28.44 -13.70
C ASN A 180 2.09 29.35 -13.92
N ILE A 181 1.08 29.22 -13.06
CA ILE A 181 -0.11 30.09 -13.03
C ILE A 181 0.02 31.02 -11.81
N PRO A 182 -0.07 32.35 -11.96
CA PRO A 182 -0.02 33.27 -10.83
C PRO A 182 -1.15 32.95 -9.83
N PRO A 183 -0.81 32.61 -8.57
CA PRO A 183 -1.80 32.24 -7.58
C PRO A 183 -2.45 33.48 -6.93
N PRO A 184 -3.71 33.39 -6.49
CA PRO A 184 -4.28 34.38 -5.56
C PRO A 184 -3.57 34.34 -4.20
N ASP A 185 -3.51 35.47 -3.50
CA ASP A 185 -2.98 35.52 -2.15
C ASP A 185 -3.82 34.64 -1.17
N PRO A 186 -3.19 33.95 -0.20
CA PRO A 186 -3.90 33.19 0.82
C PRO A 186 -4.98 33.96 1.59
N LYS A 187 -4.84 35.27 1.81
CA LYS A 187 -5.85 36.15 2.43
C LYS A 187 -7.08 36.26 1.51
N THR A 188 -6.90 36.49 0.22
CA THR A 188 -7.98 36.52 -0.77
C THR A 188 -8.73 35.19 -0.82
N LEU A 189 -8.02 34.06 -0.81
CA LEU A 189 -8.64 32.73 -0.74
C LEU A 189 -9.49 32.55 0.53
N ARG A 190 -9.03 33.04 1.69
CA ARG A 190 -9.79 32.98 2.95
C ARG A 190 -11.02 33.89 2.94
N LYS A 191 -10.92 35.09 2.37
CA LYS A 191 -12.05 36.02 2.19
C LYS A 191 -13.12 35.37 1.31
N ARG A 192 -12.74 34.84 0.15
CA ARG A 192 -13.65 34.14 -0.77
C ARG A 192 -14.20 32.82 -0.18
N GLU A 193 -13.46 32.14 0.70
CA GLU A 193 -13.98 30.99 1.48
C GLU A 193 -15.14 31.42 2.38
N LYS A 194 -15.04 32.58 3.04
CA LYS A 194 -16.13 33.13 3.85
C LYS A 194 -17.35 33.47 2.98
N ASP A 195 -17.15 34.03 1.79
CA ASP A 195 -18.25 34.39 0.87
C ASP A 195 -19.06 33.17 0.43
N ILE A 196 -18.40 32.06 0.06
CA ILE A 196 -19.07 30.84 -0.41
C ILE A 196 -19.56 29.92 0.73
N ALA A 197 -19.05 30.12 1.95
CA ALA A 197 -19.37 29.29 3.11
C ALA A 197 -20.88 29.29 3.42
N SER A 198 -21.55 30.43 3.25
CA SER A 198 -23.01 30.57 3.43
C SER A 198 -23.79 29.65 2.48
N ALA A 199 -23.43 29.61 1.19
CA ALA A 199 -24.05 28.74 0.20
C ALA A 199 -23.84 27.25 0.50
N ILE A 200 -22.62 26.87 0.93
CA ILE A 200 -22.33 25.47 1.32
C ILE A 200 -23.15 25.07 2.56
N MET A 201 -23.19 25.92 3.59
CA MET A 201 -23.91 25.62 4.82
C MET A 201 -25.42 25.58 4.59
N ALA A 202 -25.98 26.52 3.81
CA ALA A 202 -27.39 26.52 3.46
C ALA A 202 -27.81 25.27 2.66
N GLU A 203 -27.03 24.89 1.64
CA GLU A 203 -27.27 23.66 0.88
C GLU A 203 -27.17 22.41 1.76
N ALA A 204 -26.23 22.38 2.72
CA ALA A 204 -26.11 21.27 3.65
C ALA A 204 -27.33 21.19 4.59
N SER A 205 -27.83 22.32 5.09
CA SER A 205 -29.03 22.39 5.94
C SER A 205 -30.28 21.91 5.19
N GLU A 206 -30.47 22.32 3.94
CA GLU A 206 -31.57 21.84 3.10
C GLU A 206 -31.46 20.34 2.78
N SER A 207 -30.26 19.86 2.45
CA SER A 207 -30.00 18.44 2.21
C SER A 207 -30.27 17.59 3.46
N CYS A 208 -29.89 18.08 4.65
CA CYS A 208 -30.24 17.47 5.93
C CYS A 208 -31.75 17.46 6.15
N TYR A 209 -32.45 18.58 5.93
CA TYR A 209 -33.90 18.66 6.09
C TYR A 209 -34.63 17.66 5.18
N SER A 210 -34.29 17.61 3.89
CA SER A 210 -34.86 16.62 2.97
C SER A 210 -34.56 15.19 3.40
N ALA A 211 -33.34 14.91 3.90
CA ALA A 211 -32.98 13.60 4.42
C ALA A 211 -33.78 13.24 5.69
N SER A 212 -34.04 14.18 6.59
CA SER A 212 -34.88 13.98 7.78
C SER A 212 -36.31 13.63 7.41
N ILE A 213 -36.90 14.32 6.42
CA ILE A 213 -38.26 14.01 5.94
C ILE A 213 -38.31 12.63 5.27
N GLU A 214 -37.35 12.32 4.39
CA GLU A 214 -37.25 11.00 3.74
C GLU A 214 -37.10 9.88 4.76
N GLU A 215 -36.25 10.06 5.78
CA GLU A 215 -36.09 9.10 6.87
C GLU A 215 -37.35 8.98 7.71
N ASN A 216 -38.03 10.08 8.01
CA ASN A 216 -39.29 10.08 8.77
C ASN A 216 -40.38 9.29 8.03
N GLN A 217 -40.50 9.47 6.72
CA GLN A 217 -41.43 8.72 5.86
C GLN A 217 -41.08 7.24 5.76
N ALA A 218 -39.79 6.89 5.83
CA ALA A 218 -39.32 5.50 5.82
C ALA A 218 -39.34 4.83 7.20
N SER A 219 -39.53 5.60 8.27
CA SER A 219 -39.54 5.11 9.66
C SER A 219 -40.92 4.59 10.08
N THR A 220 -40.95 3.77 11.12
CA THR A 220 -42.21 3.24 11.70
C THR A 220 -42.84 4.27 12.66
N SER A 221 -44.02 3.96 13.21
CA SER A 221 -44.74 4.83 14.15
C SER A 221 -44.01 5.16 15.47
N GLN A 222 -42.84 4.57 15.72
CA GLN A 222 -42.02 4.78 16.92
C GLN A 222 -41.02 5.94 16.81
N GLY A 223 -41.06 6.69 15.70
CA GLY A 223 -40.12 7.79 15.41
C GLY A 223 -38.90 7.33 14.64
N ILE A 224 -38.02 8.29 14.31
CA ILE A 224 -36.84 8.07 13.49
C ILE A 224 -35.81 7.22 14.25
N GLU A 225 -35.25 6.24 13.55
CA GLU A 225 -34.10 5.46 13.99
C GLU A 225 -32.82 6.00 13.32
N CYS A 226 -31.87 6.47 14.12
CA CYS A 226 -30.62 7.05 13.61
C CYS A 226 -29.39 6.59 14.38
N SER A 227 -28.22 6.74 13.78
CA SER A 227 -26.92 6.49 14.42
C SER A 227 -26.18 7.79 14.71
N PHE A 228 -25.53 7.85 15.87
CA PHE A 228 -24.81 9.00 16.41
C PHE A 228 -23.34 8.65 16.68
N ASP A 229 -22.45 9.55 16.28
CA ASP A 229 -21.02 9.49 16.62
C ASP A 229 -20.39 10.89 16.55
N ALA A 230 -19.33 11.10 17.33
CA ALA A 230 -18.56 12.33 17.37
C ALA A 230 -17.10 12.12 16.96
N GLY A 231 -16.52 13.13 16.32
CA GLY A 231 -15.15 13.15 15.87
C GLY A 231 -14.39 14.41 16.31
N TRP A 232 -13.12 14.24 16.65
CA TRP A 232 -12.24 15.34 17.06
C TRP A 232 -11.13 15.62 16.02
N GLN A 233 -10.80 16.90 15.83
CA GLN A 233 -9.76 17.39 14.90
C GLN A 233 -8.39 17.49 15.60
N THR A 234 -7.94 16.40 16.24
CA THR A 234 -6.57 16.30 16.78
C THR A 234 -5.91 15.01 16.30
N ARG A 235 -4.57 15.04 16.20
CA ARG A 235 -3.74 13.83 16.09
C ARG A 235 -3.27 13.40 17.49
N GLY A 236 -4.19 13.26 18.45
CA GLY A 236 -3.87 12.69 19.76
C GLY A 236 -4.03 11.17 19.76
N SER A 237 -3.06 10.45 20.31
CA SER A 237 -3.34 9.12 20.88
C SER A 237 -4.35 9.29 22.01
N GLY A 238 -5.32 8.38 22.17
CA GLY A 238 -6.49 8.50 23.07
C GLY A 238 -6.24 8.65 24.58
N TRP A 239 -5.08 9.15 24.97
CA TRP A 239 -4.62 9.48 26.31
C TRP A 239 -4.85 10.95 26.68
N LEU A 240 -4.87 11.87 25.69
CA LEU A 240 -5.07 13.31 25.91
C LEU A 240 -6.41 13.78 25.31
N TYR A 241 -7.39 14.03 26.18
CA TYR A 241 -8.73 14.53 25.81
C TYR A 241 -8.76 16.07 25.81
N ASN A 242 -7.94 16.70 24.98
CA ASN A 242 -7.74 18.16 24.96
C ASN A 242 -8.08 18.82 23.61
N SER A 243 -8.99 18.24 22.83
CA SER A 243 -9.35 18.83 21.53
C SER A 243 -10.00 20.21 21.67
N ASN A 244 -9.58 21.12 20.80
CA ASN A 244 -10.16 22.46 20.66
C ASN A 244 -11.44 22.45 19.82
N THR A 245 -11.68 21.41 19.03
CA THR A 245 -12.89 21.29 18.22
C THR A 245 -13.43 19.87 18.17
N GLY A 246 -14.75 19.74 18.04
CA GLY A 246 -15.46 18.50 17.85
C GLY A 246 -16.54 18.67 16.80
N HIS A 247 -16.90 17.60 16.12
CA HIS A 247 -18.06 17.54 15.25
C HIS A 247 -18.83 16.25 15.51
N SER A 248 -20.12 16.23 15.23
CA SER A 248 -20.94 15.02 15.33
C SER A 248 -21.99 14.98 14.23
N SER A 249 -22.62 13.83 14.07
CA SER A 249 -23.66 13.61 13.06
C SER A 249 -24.73 12.65 13.56
N LEU A 250 -25.98 12.92 13.19
CA LEU A 250 -27.07 11.96 13.17
C LEU A 250 -27.24 11.44 11.74
N VAL A 251 -27.24 10.12 11.59
CA VAL A 251 -27.36 9.47 10.28
C VAL A 251 -28.53 8.50 10.32
N GLY A 252 -29.48 8.64 9.39
CA GLY A 252 -30.66 7.78 9.32
C GLY A 252 -30.30 6.34 8.99
N VAL A 253 -30.96 5.38 9.65
CA VAL A 253 -30.69 3.95 9.46
C VAL A 253 -31.28 3.44 8.14
N GLN A 254 -32.45 3.95 7.72
CA GLN A 254 -33.12 3.52 6.50
C GLN A 254 -32.47 4.12 5.25
N THR A 255 -32.25 5.44 5.24
CA THR A 255 -31.69 6.16 4.08
C THR A 255 -30.16 6.10 4.05
N GLY A 256 -29.50 6.03 5.20
CA GLY A 256 -28.06 6.15 5.34
C GLY A 256 -27.52 7.56 5.09
N LYS A 257 -28.41 8.59 5.08
CA LYS A 257 -28.09 10.00 4.91
C LYS A 257 -27.93 10.72 6.25
N VAL A 258 -27.12 11.77 6.28
CA VAL A 258 -27.00 12.66 7.44
C VAL A 258 -28.29 13.47 7.56
N LEU A 259 -28.94 13.36 8.72
CA LEU A 259 -30.19 14.05 9.05
C LEU A 259 -29.91 15.38 9.76
N GLU A 260 -28.86 15.39 10.59
CA GLU A 260 -28.41 16.57 11.32
C GLU A 260 -26.93 16.44 11.66
N TYR A 261 -26.24 17.56 11.80
CA TYR A 261 -24.83 17.60 12.22
C TYR A 261 -24.59 18.81 13.12
N ASP A 262 -23.48 18.77 13.87
CA ASP A 262 -23.06 19.91 14.68
C ASP A 262 -21.55 19.99 14.82
N VAL A 263 -21.07 21.19 15.20
CA VAL A 263 -19.67 21.49 15.43
C VAL A 263 -19.52 22.33 16.70
N ARG A 264 -18.60 21.91 17.57
CA ARG A 264 -18.16 22.68 18.75
C ARG A 264 -16.75 23.17 18.56
N MET A 265 -16.50 24.43 18.89
CA MET A 265 -15.19 25.05 18.84
C MET A 265 -14.94 25.86 20.12
N LYS A 266 -13.77 25.67 20.71
CA LYS A 266 -13.31 26.45 21.88
C LYS A 266 -12.71 27.79 21.52
N LEU A 267 -12.21 27.91 20.30
CA LEU A 267 -11.37 29.02 19.88
C LEU A 267 -12.06 29.81 18.77
N CYS A 268 -11.86 31.12 18.78
CA CYS A 268 -12.17 32.03 17.68
C CYS A 268 -10.91 32.84 17.37
N SER A 269 -10.48 32.87 16.11
CA SER A 269 -9.25 33.56 15.69
C SER A 269 -9.32 35.07 15.91
N ILE A 270 -10.50 35.69 15.75
CA ILE A 270 -10.69 37.13 16.04
C ILE A 270 -10.53 37.37 17.54
N CYS A 271 -11.21 36.59 18.39
CA CYS A 271 -11.07 36.70 19.84
C CYS A 271 -9.60 36.49 20.28
N GLN A 272 -8.94 35.46 19.77
CA GLN A 272 -7.54 35.17 20.12
C GLN A 272 -6.59 36.29 19.69
N TYR A 273 -6.83 36.89 18.53
CA TYR A 273 -6.01 37.98 18.00
C TYR A 273 -6.02 39.22 18.90
N HIS A 274 -7.21 39.68 19.31
CA HIS A 274 -7.36 40.87 20.16
C HIS A 274 -7.05 40.57 21.63
N PHE A 275 -7.46 39.40 22.14
CA PHE A 275 -7.13 38.99 23.51
C PHE A 275 -5.61 38.90 23.73
N GLY A 276 -4.87 38.34 22.76
CA GLY A 276 -3.40 38.27 22.83
C GLY A 276 -2.70 39.63 22.83
N ARG A 277 -3.37 40.68 22.32
CA ARG A 277 -2.87 42.06 22.29
C ARG A 277 -3.40 42.94 23.43
N LYS A 278 -4.26 42.39 24.30
CA LYS A 278 -4.97 43.14 25.35
C LYS A 278 -5.83 44.29 24.78
N GLU A 279 -6.37 44.10 23.57
CA GLU A 279 -7.28 45.04 22.91
C GLU A 279 -8.74 44.66 23.14
N THR A 280 -9.65 45.62 22.97
CA THR A 280 -11.09 45.35 22.95
C THR A 280 -11.46 44.52 21.73
N ILE A 281 -12.23 43.45 21.96
CA ILE A 281 -12.68 42.56 20.88
C ILE A 281 -13.80 43.28 20.11
N PRO A 282 -13.68 43.46 18.78
CA PRO A 282 -14.75 44.06 17.99
C PRO A 282 -15.97 43.14 17.94
N ILE A 283 -17.16 43.73 17.75
CA ILE A 283 -18.40 42.97 17.49
C ILE A 283 -18.19 42.13 16.22
N HIS A 284 -18.36 40.82 16.34
CA HIS A 284 -18.17 39.88 15.23
C HIS A 284 -18.97 38.59 15.45
N ASP A 285 -19.14 37.82 14.37
CA ASP A 285 -19.69 36.46 14.43
C ASP A 285 -18.65 35.50 15.04
N CYS A 286 -18.77 35.27 16.35
CA CYS A 286 -17.79 34.52 17.12
C CYS A 286 -17.90 33.01 16.84
N ASN A 287 -16.78 32.41 16.42
CA ASN A 287 -16.71 30.97 16.17
C ASN A 287 -16.59 30.13 17.45
N SER A 288 -16.28 30.75 18.60
CA SER A 288 -16.18 30.03 19.88
C SER A 288 -17.58 29.85 20.46
N ASN A 289 -18.08 28.62 20.39
CA ASN A 289 -19.41 28.23 20.86
C ASN A 289 -19.34 27.15 21.96
N TRP A 290 -18.16 26.93 22.55
CA TRP A 290 -17.96 25.91 23.58
C TRP A 290 -16.88 26.28 24.58
N GLN A 291 -17.20 26.31 25.87
CA GLN A 291 -16.25 26.62 26.95
C GLN A 291 -15.88 25.40 27.81
N GLY A 292 -16.61 24.29 27.69
CA GLY A 292 -16.42 23.11 28.52
C GLY A 292 -15.23 22.21 28.13
N SER A 293 -15.13 21.04 28.78
CA SER A 293 -14.14 20.01 28.42
C SER A 293 -14.39 19.43 27.02
N SER A 294 -13.38 18.83 26.38
CA SER A 294 -13.56 18.23 25.04
C SER A 294 -14.48 16.99 25.09
N LYS A 295 -14.52 16.28 26.22
CA LYS A 295 -15.40 15.12 26.46
C LYS A 295 -16.87 15.52 26.49
N ALA A 296 -17.18 16.70 27.04
CA ALA A 296 -18.56 17.17 27.15
C ALA A 296 -19.13 17.74 25.83
N MET A 297 -18.31 17.91 24.77
CA MET A 297 -18.80 18.33 23.45
C MET A 297 -19.74 17.30 22.82
N GLU A 298 -19.44 16.01 22.96
CA GLU A 298 -20.25 14.92 22.38
C GLU A 298 -21.70 14.92 22.89
N PRO A 299 -21.96 14.83 24.21
CA PRO A 299 -23.33 14.81 24.71
C PRO A 299 -24.08 16.12 24.42
N ASP A 300 -23.39 17.26 24.44
CA ASP A 300 -23.99 18.55 24.12
C ASP A 300 -24.45 18.64 22.66
N MET A 301 -23.60 18.21 21.72
CA MET A 301 -24.00 18.15 20.30
C MET A 301 -25.11 17.13 20.07
N ALA A 302 -25.11 15.97 20.77
CA ALA A 302 -26.18 14.98 20.67
C ALA A 302 -27.54 15.59 21.01
N ILE A 303 -27.61 16.28 22.16
CA ILE A 303 -28.81 16.99 22.60
C ILE A 303 -29.23 18.03 21.56
N SER A 304 -28.31 18.91 21.17
CA SER A 304 -28.60 20.03 20.27
C SER A 304 -29.13 19.58 18.91
N MET A 305 -28.63 18.46 18.38
CA MET A 305 -29.13 17.89 17.13
C MET A 305 -30.52 17.27 17.29
N VAL A 306 -30.81 16.59 18.40
CA VAL A 306 -32.14 16.02 18.66
C VAL A 306 -33.18 17.10 18.86
N GLU A 307 -32.85 18.22 19.52
CA GLU A 307 -33.74 19.40 19.60
C GLU A 307 -34.08 19.91 18.21
N ARG A 308 -33.08 20.17 17.36
CA ARG A 308 -33.31 20.63 15.99
C ARG A 308 -34.09 19.64 15.13
N MET A 309 -33.98 18.35 15.40
CA MET A 309 -34.79 17.33 14.73
C MET A 309 -36.27 17.42 15.17
N ASN A 310 -36.54 17.59 16.46
CA ASN A 310 -37.88 17.81 16.97
C ASN A 310 -38.49 19.12 16.45
N ASP A 311 -37.72 20.21 16.38
CA ASP A 311 -38.16 21.49 15.82
C ASP A 311 -38.61 21.38 14.35
N LYS A 312 -38.05 20.41 13.61
CA LYS A 312 -38.44 20.08 12.22
C LYS A 312 -39.65 19.14 12.13
N GLY A 313 -40.27 18.77 13.25
CA GLY A 313 -41.34 17.76 13.31
C GLY A 313 -40.85 16.32 13.09
N CYS A 314 -39.54 16.06 13.24
CA CYS A 314 -38.91 14.77 13.00
C CYS A 314 -38.45 14.15 14.32
N SER A 315 -39.35 13.48 15.05
CA SER A 315 -39.04 12.92 16.37
C SER A 315 -38.08 11.74 16.28
N VAL A 316 -37.00 11.76 17.07
CA VAL A 316 -36.03 10.66 17.17
C VAL A 316 -36.48 9.67 18.25
N GLY A 317 -36.80 8.44 17.84
CA GLY A 317 -37.22 7.37 18.75
C GLY A 317 -36.07 6.45 19.20
N VAL A 318 -35.12 6.19 18.31
CA VAL A 318 -34.03 5.22 18.56
C VAL A 318 -32.68 5.78 18.11
N ILE A 319 -31.68 5.75 18.99
CA ILE A 319 -30.30 6.16 18.69
C ILE A 319 -29.34 4.98 18.81
N HIS A 320 -28.55 4.74 17.76
CA HIS A 320 -27.41 3.82 17.79
C HIS A 320 -26.18 4.61 18.17
N ALA A 321 -25.52 4.24 19.26
CA ALA A 321 -24.32 4.94 19.70
C ALA A 321 -23.34 3.97 20.34
N ASP A 322 -22.11 4.43 20.50
CA ASP A 322 -21.11 3.75 21.30
C ASP A 322 -21.61 3.50 22.73
N ASN A 323 -20.97 2.57 23.42
CA ASN A 323 -21.30 2.20 24.80
C ASN A 323 -20.90 3.27 25.83
N ASP A 324 -20.94 4.57 25.47
CA ASP A 324 -20.84 5.68 26.42
C ASP A 324 -22.17 5.86 27.14
N SER A 325 -22.14 5.69 28.47
CA SER A 325 -23.31 5.87 29.32
C SER A 325 -23.70 7.34 29.46
N THR A 326 -22.77 8.29 29.33
CA THR A 326 -23.00 9.70 29.65
C THR A 326 -23.88 10.41 28.62
N THR A 327 -23.59 10.26 27.32
CA THR A 327 -24.44 10.77 26.23
C THR A 327 -25.85 10.19 26.31
N THR A 328 -25.94 8.90 26.60
CA THR A 328 -27.23 8.19 26.72
C THR A 328 -28.09 8.73 27.85
N SER A 329 -27.52 8.87 29.06
CA SER A 329 -28.26 9.33 30.23
C SER A 329 -28.81 10.74 30.03
N ARG A 330 -28.02 11.65 29.47
CA ARG A 330 -28.43 13.03 29.21
C ARG A 330 -29.56 13.14 28.17
N LEU A 331 -29.52 12.31 27.13
CA LEU A 331 -30.60 12.23 26.14
C LEU A 331 -31.90 11.72 26.77
N LYS A 332 -31.83 10.68 27.61
CA LYS A 332 -33.00 10.16 28.33
C LYS A 332 -33.59 11.17 29.31
N GLU A 333 -32.74 11.87 30.06
CA GLU A 333 -33.17 12.90 31.00
C GLU A 333 -33.94 14.02 30.30
N LYS A 334 -33.46 14.45 29.12
CA LYS A 334 -34.05 15.59 28.40
C LYS A 334 -35.26 15.24 27.51
N PHE A 335 -35.27 14.06 26.88
CA PHE A 335 -36.29 13.68 25.90
C PHE A 335 -37.16 12.49 26.33
N GLY A 336 -36.84 11.82 27.44
CA GLY A 336 -37.58 10.70 28.01
C GLY A 336 -37.53 9.41 27.18
N ASN A 337 -38.19 9.41 26.04
CA ASN A 337 -38.60 8.22 25.28
C ASN A 337 -37.54 7.69 24.30
N ILE A 338 -36.33 8.24 24.28
CA ILE A 338 -35.30 7.80 23.33
C ILE A 338 -34.70 6.46 23.76
N LYS A 339 -34.90 5.43 22.94
CA LYS A 339 -34.25 4.13 23.11
C LYS A 339 -32.83 4.17 22.56
N LYS A 340 -31.87 3.60 23.29
CA LYS A 340 -30.51 3.38 22.78
C LYS A 340 -30.32 1.94 22.31
N ARG A 341 -29.63 1.78 21.17
CA ARG A 341 -29.03 0.52 20.73
C ARG A 341 -27.51 0.62 20.77
N ASP A 342 -26.86 -0.36 21.39
CA ASP A 342 -25.40 -0.42 21.50
C ASP A 342 -24.75 -0.78 20.15
N ASP A 343 -23.62 -0.15 19.81
CA ASP A 343 -22.88 -0.49 18.59
C ASP A 343 -22.22 -1.87 18.68
N LYS A 344 -22.54 -2.71 17.70
CA LYS A 344 -22.06 -4.08 17.59
C LYS A 344 -20.53 -4.21 17.45
N ASN A 345 -19.87 -3.28 16.76
CA ASN A 345 -18.42 -3.34 16.56
C ASN A 345 -17.67 -2.94 17.85
N HIS A 346 -18.17 -1.94 18.56
CA HIS A 346 -17.66 -1.51 19.86
C HIS A 346 -17.85 -2.61 20.91
N LEU A 347 -19.00 -3.29 20.92
CA LEU A 347 -19.21 -4.48 21.75
C LEU A 347 -18.15 -5.55 21.50
N LYS A 348 -17.92 -5.92 20.23
CA LYS A 348 -16.89 -6.90 19.85
C LYS A 348 -15.48 -6.46 20.25
N LYS A 349 -15.17 -5.18 20.11
CA LYS A 349 -13.88 -4.60 20.48
C LYS A 349 -13.64 -4.67 21.99
N ASN A 350 -14.66 -4.35 22.79
CA ASN A 350 -14.62 -4.45 24.24
C ASN A 350 -14.46 -5.90 24.71
N LEU A 351 -15.20 -6.84 24.13
CA LEU A 351 -15.04 -8.27 24.38
C LEU A 351 -13.61 -8.73 24.07
N SER A 352 -13.08 -8.34 22.91
CA SER A 352 -11.72 -8.69 22.51
C SER A 352 -10.70 -8.12 23.50
N LYS A 353 -10.88 -6.87 23.96
CA LYS A 353 -10.00 -6.23 24.96
C LYS A 353 -9.99 -6.98 26.29
N GLN A 354 -11.15 -7.45 26.76
CA GLN A 354 -11.24 -8.27 27.98
C GLN A 354 -10.50 -9.60 27.81
N LEU A 355 -10.70 -10.29 26.69
CA LEU A 355 -10.01 -11.55 26.38
C LEU A 355 -8.48 -11.39 26.24
N TYR A 356 -8.02 -10.30 25.60
CA TYR A 356 -6.58 -10.01 25.53
C TYR A 356 -5.98 -9.67 26.90
N SER A 357 -6.74 -9.00 27.78
CA SER A 357 -6.33 -8.79 29.16
C SER A 357 -6.21 -10.11 29.93
N ALA A 358 -7.15 -11.04 29.74
CA ALA A 358 -7.08 -12.38 30.31
C ALA A 358 -5.88 -13.18 29.77
N ALA A 359 -5.50 -12.99 28.50
CA ALA A 359 -4.33 -13.66 27.91
C ALA A 359 -3.00 -13.30 28.58
N ASN A 360 -2.94 -12.20 29.34
CA ASN A 360 -1.77 -11.89 30.17
C ASN A 360 -1.62 -12.89 31.33
N LYS A 361 -2.73 -13.45 31.84
CA LYS A 361 -2.75 -14.42 32.95
C LYS A 361 -2.74 -15.87 32.46
N TYR A 362 -3.42 -16.18 31.35
CA TYR A 362 -3.61 -17.55 30.89
C TYR A 362 -2.88 -17.83 29.57
N LYS A 363 -1.86 -18.70 29.61
CA LYS A 363 -1.05 -19.06 28.43
C LYS A 363 -1.88 -19.66 27.29
N GLU A 364 -2.95 -20.40 27.60
CA GLU A 364 -3.85 -21.01 26.60
C GLU A 364 -4.49 -19.99 25.66
N LEU A 365 -4.68 -18.73 26.11
CA LEU A 365 -5.26 -17.66 25.31
C LEU A 365 -4.23 -16.92 24.43
N LYS A 366 -2.92 -17.10 24.68
CA LYS A 366 -1.85 -16.42 23.92
C LYS A 366 -1.72 -16.97 22.49
N GLY A 367 -2.25 -18.16 22.22
CA GLY A 367 -2.21 -18.78 20.89
C GLY A 367 -2.83 -17.91 19.80
N LYS A 368 -2.14 -17.80 18.66
CA LYS A 368 -2.57 -16.99 17.52
C LYS A 368 -3.92 -17.46 16.98
N GLY A 369 -4.96 -16.68 17.23
CA GLY A 369 -6.33 -16.96 16.77
C GLY A 369 -7.29 -17.49 17.83
N VAL A 370 -6.80 -17.80 19.05
CA VAL A 370 -7.64 -18.25 20.18
C VAL A 370 -8.61 -17.16 20.59
N VAL A 371 -8.11 -15.97 20.98
CA VAL A 371 -8.96 -14.83 21.36
C VAL A 371 -9.95 -14.45 20.24
N PRO A 372 -9.54 -14.30 18.96
CA PRO A 372 -10.47 -14.10 17.85
C PRO A 372 -11.52 -15.20 17.65
N TYR A 373 -11.23 -16.45 18.02
CA TYR A 373 -12.17 -17.56 17.96
C TYR A 373 -13.18 -17.49 19.10
N ILE A 374 -12.73 -17.31 20.34
CA ILE A 374 -13.63 -17.14 21.50
C ILE A 374 -14.55 -15.94 21.27
N ALA A 375 -14.00 -14.79 20.85
CA ALA A 375 -14.80 -13.62 20.50
C ALA A 375 -15.80 -13.90 19.37
N ARG A 376 -15.49 -14.81 18.45
CA ARG A 376 -16.42 -15.23 17.39
C ARG A 376 -17.55 -16.08 17.95
N CYS A 377 -17.33 -16.95 18.93
CA CYS A 377 -18.38 -17.74 19.58
C CYS A 377 -19.43 -16.83 20.22
N TYR A 378 -19.00 -15.88 21.06
CA TYR A 378 -19.89 -14.86 21.64
C TYR A 378 -20.59 -14.03 20.58
N MET A 379 -19.83 -13.49 19.63
CA MET A 379 -20.44 -12.66 18.59
C MET A 379 -21.36 -13.47 17.68
N TYR A 380 -21.20 -14.77 17.52
CA TYR A 380 -22.14 -15.59 16.77
C TYR A 380 -23.48 -15.67 17.50
N ALA A 381 -23.48 -15.99 18.80
CA ALA A 381 -24.68 -16.02 19.63
C ALA A 381 -25.41 -14.66 19.59
N ILE A 382 -24.66 -13.58 19.82
CA ILE A 382 -25.17 -12.19 19.85
C ILE A 382 -25.61 -11.69 18.47
N SER A 383 -24.98 -12.15 17.38
CA SER A 383 -25.30 -11.69 16.02
C SER A 383 -26.41 -12.46 15.34
N SER A 384 -26.77 -13.63 15.87
CA SER A 384 -27.84 -14.45 15.32
C SER A 384 -29.18 -13.77 15.59
N LYS A 385 -30.16 -13.93 14.69
CA LYS A 385 -31.50 -13.41 14.93
C LYS A 385 -32.11 -14.18 16.09
N GLN A 386 -32.16 -13.57 17.28
CA GLN A 386 -32.81 -14.13 18.44
C GLN A 386 -34.24 -13.61 18.50
N THR A 387 -35.16 -14.46 18.95
CA THR A 387 -36.57 -14.10 19.14
C THR A 387 -36.84 -13.57 20.55
N SER A 388 -36.01 -13.93 21.53
CA SER A 388 -36.16 -13.47 22.92
C SER A 388 -34.83 -13.32 23.66
N THR A 389 -34.92 -12.73 24.86
CA THR A 389 -33.78 -12.54 25.77
C THR A 389 -33.29 -13.88 26.32
N GLU A 390 -34.21 -14.80 26.56
CA GLU A 390 -34.00 -16.15 27.08
C GLU A 390 -33.20 -16.99 26.07
N GLU A 391 -33.58 -16.94 24.78
CA GLU A 391 -32.85 -17.65 23.71
C GLU A 391 -31.39 -17.19 23.62
N LEU A 392 -31.13 -15.89 23.80
CA LEU A 392 -29.76 -15.38 23.84
C LEU A 392 -29.00 -15.88 25.06
N CYS A 393 -29.64 -15.91 26.24
CA CYS A 393 -29.02 -16.41 27.47
C CYS A 393 -28.61 -17.88 27.33
N GLU A 394 -29.50 -18.74 26.85
CA GLU A 394 -29.22 -20.16 26.61
C GLU A 394 -28.03 -20.36 25.65
N ARG A 395 -28.01 -19.60 24.55
CA ARG A 395 -26.88 -19.65 23.60
C ARG A 395 -25.58 -19.17 24.23
N LEU A 396 -25.61 -18.12 25.04
CA LEU A 396 -24.43 -17.63 25.76
C LEU A 396 -23.91 -18.67 26.75
N GLU A 397 -24.80 -19.34 27.48
CA GLU A 397 -24.46 -20.41 28.44
C GLU A 397 -23.76 -21.58 27.76
N SER A 398 -24.13 -21.92 26.53
CA SER A 398 -23.48 -23.01 25.77
C SER A 398 -22.03 -22.73 25.36
N ILE A 399 -21.57 -21.46 25.38
CA ILE A 399 -20.26 -21.08 24.84
C ILE A 399 -19.12 -21.67 25.65
N VAL A 400 -19.16 -21.54 26.99
CA VAL A 400 -18.06 -22.03 27.83
C VAL A 400 -18.00 -23.56 27.82
N PRO A 401 -19.10 -24.31 28.03
CA PRO A 401 -19.12 -25.76 27.83
C PRO A 401 -18.53 -26.19 26.49
N HIS A 402 -18.92 -25.51 25.39
CA HIS A 402 -18.36 -25.77 24.06
C HIS A 402 -16.86 -25.55 23.97
N LEU A 403 -16.29 -24.57 24.67
CA LEU A 403 -14.83 -24.36 24.68
C LEU A 403 -14.08 -25.45 25.48
N TYR A 404 -14.78 -26.14 26.39
CA TYR A 404 -14.27 -27.18 27.28
C TYR A 404 -14.67 -28.60 26.86
N GLY A 405 -15.19 -28.77 25.63
CA GLY A 405 -15.48 -30.09 25.05
C GLY A 405 -16.88 -30.62 25.34
N ASP A 406 -17.70 -29.90 26.09
CA ASP A 406 -19.09 -30.25 26.31
C ASP A 406 -19.98 -29.59 25.24
N HIS A 407 -20.49 -30.44 24.35
CA HIS A 407 -21.35 -30.03 23.25
C HIS A 407 -22.84 -30.34 23.49
N SER A 408 -23.22 -30.75 24.70
CA SER A 408 -24.61 -31.10 25.04
C SER A 408 -25.60 -29.95 24.79
N GLY A 409 -25.21 -28.71 25.10
CA GLY A 409 -25.99 -27.49 24.85
C GLY A 409 -25.78 -26.85 23.47
N CYS A 410 -25.04 -27.49 22.54
CA CYS A 410 -24.75 -26.91 21.23
C CYS A 410 -25.81 -27.25 20.18
N SER A 411 -26.16 -26.27 19.34
CA SER A 411 -27.02 -26.47 18.18
C SER A 411 -26.24 -26.60 16.86
N ALA A 412 -26.82 -27.31 15.90
CA ALA A 412 -26.19 -27.60 14.61
C ALA A 412 -26.01 -26.37 13.70
N ASP A 413 -26.69 -25.25 13.97
CA ASP A 413 -26.52 -24.02 13.20
C ASP A 413 -25.12 -23.40 13.40
N TRP A 414 -24.50 -23.56 14.57
CA TRP A 414 -23.22 -22.93 14.91
C TRP A 414 -22.10 -23.89 15.26
N CYS A 415 -22.42 -25.05 15.83
CA CYS A 415 -21.43 -26.04 16.23
C CYS A 415 -21.25 -27.10 15.14
N SER A 416 -20.04 -27.18 14.57
CA SER A 416 -19.74 -28.22 13.58
C SER A 416 -19.58 -29.61 14.18
N TYR A 417 -19.34 -29.73 15.49
CA TYR A 417 -19.33 -31.02 16.18
C TYR A 417 -20.68 -31.72 16.00
N SER A 418 -21.79 -31.01 16.24
CA SER A 418 -23.15 -31.55 16.06
C SER A 418 -23.47 -32.00 14.63
N LYS A 419 -22.66 -31.59 13.62
CA LYS A 419 -22.80 -32.05 12.23
C LYS A 419 -21.94 -33.28 11.94
N GLN A 420 -20.70 -33.27 12.41
CA GLN A 420 -19.69 -34.30 12.10
C GLN A 420 -18.79 -34.55 13.33
N PRO A 421 -19.27 -35.28 14.35
CA PRO A 421 -18.54 -35.49 15.60
C PRO A 421 -17.18 -36.17 15.36
N GLU A 422 -17.14 -37.18 14.48
CA GLU A 422 -15.96 -38.02 14.24
C GLU A 422 -14.75 -37.27 13.66
N THR A 423 -15.00 -36.18 12.92
CA THR A 423 -13.95 -35.40 12.25
C THR A 423 -13.74 -34.02 12.87
N TYR A 424 -14.50 -33.69 13.92
CA TYR A 424 -14.46 -32.39 14.54
C TYR A 424 -13.13 -32.15 15.25
N ARG A 425 -12.54 -30.98 15.01
CA ARG A 425 -11.38 -30.48 15.72
C ARG A 425 -11.49 -28.98 15.91
N TYR A 426 -11.00 -28.49 17.05
CA TYR A 426 -10.97 -27.06 17.32
C TYR A 426 -9.89 -26.36 16.48
N ARG A 427 -10.26 -25.78 15.33
CA ARG A 427 -9.28 -25.14 14.41
C ARG A 427 -8.39 -24.07 15.04
N HIS A 428 -8.82 -23.45 16.12
CA HIS A 428 -8.19 -22.26 16.69
C HIS A 428 -7.84 -22.41 18.17
N LEU A 429 -8.22 -23.50 18.84
CA LEU A 429 -7.78 -23.78 20.21
C LEU A 429 -6.44 -24.53 20.21
N PRO A 430 -5.66 -24.45 21.30
CA PRO A 430 -4.39 -25.15 21.42
C PRO A 430 -4.51 -26.64 21.08
N ASN A 431 -3.57 -27.16 20.28
CA ASN A 431 -3.50 -28.57 19.85
C ASN A 431 -4.73 -29.13 19.13
N GLY A 432 -5.71 -28.30 18.77
CA GLY A 432 -6.97 -28.78 18.20
C GLY A 432 -7.93 -29.39 19.23
N GLU A 433 -7.64 -29.23 20.52
CA GLU A 433 -8.36 -29.80 21.65
C GLU A 433 -9.18 -28.73 22.40
N ALA A 434 -10.05 -29.19 23.29
CA ALA A 434 -10.77 -28.33 24.23
C ALA A 434 -9.83 -27.70 25.28
N LEU A 435 -10.24 -26.57 25.85
CA LEU A 435 -9.57 -25.96 27.00
C LEU A 435 -9.70 -26.86 28.23
N LYS A 436 -8.70 -26.79 29.14
CA LYS A 436 -8.64 -27.64 30.34
C LYS A 436 -8.44 -26.84 31.63
N ASN A 437 -8.00 -25.59 31.56
CA ASN A 437 -7.73 -24.79 32.76
C ASN A 437 -9.02 -24.34 33.46
N GLU A 438 -9.23 -24.81 34.69
CA GLU A 438 -10.43 -24.54 35.48
C GLU A 438 -10.52 -23.09 35.99
N SER A 439 -9.39 -22.44 36.27
CA SER A 439 -9.39 -21.02 36.66
C SER A 439 -9.82 -20.12 35.48
N LEU A 440 -9.35 -20.44 34.28
CA LEU A 440 -9.80 -19.78 33.05
C LEU A 440 -11.30 -20.01 32.81
N ARG A 441 -11.79 -21.23 33.10
CA ARG A 441 -13.20 -21.59 32.96
C ARG A 441 -14.09 -20.67 33.78
N LYS A 442 -13.79 -20.55 35.08
CA LYS A 442 -14.49 -19.65 36.00
C LYS A 442 -14.46 -18.20 35.55
N GLN A 443 -13.34 -17.74 34.98
CA GLN A 443 -13.26 -16.39 34.45
C GLN A 443 -14.15 -16.19 33.21
N LEU A 444 -14.18 -17.15 32.28
CA LEU A 444 -15.05 -17.11 31.10
C LEU A 444 -16.52 -17.25 31.48
N GLU A 445 -16.87 -18.05 32.49
CA GLU A 445 -18.23 -18.15 33.04
C GLU A 445 -18.67 -16.82 33.67
N SER A 446 -17.82 -16.20 34.50
CA SER A 446 -18.08 -14.87 35.06
C SER A 446 -18.28 -13.82 33.96
N MET A 447 -17.47 -13.86 32.90
CA MET A 447 -17.62 -12.99 31.74
C MET A 447 -18.97 -13.26 31.04
N THR A 448 -19.33 -14.52 30.80
CA THR A 448 -20.62 -14.93 30.20
C THR A 448 -21.79 -14.40 31.00
N GLU A 449 -21.74 -14.52 32.33
CA GLU A 449 -22.77 -14.03 33.23
C GLU A 449 -22.95 -12.51 33.14
N ASN A 450 -21.85 -11.76 32.98
CA ASN A 450 -21.92 -10.31 32.74
C ASN A 450 -22.61 -9.96 31.40
N TYR A 451 -22.44 -10.77 30.35
CA TYR A 451 -23.17 -10.57 29.08
C TYR A 451 -24.63 -10.99 29.20
N LYS A 452 -24.95 -12.06 29.93
CA LYS A 452 -26.33 -12.48 30.22
C LYS A 452 -27.11 -11.39 30.96
N LYS A 453 -26.51 -10.74 31.96
CA LYS A 453 -27.14 -9.59 32.65
C LYS A 453 -27.52 -8.44 31.72
N ARG A 454 -26.88 -8.37 30.55
CA ARG A 454 -27.10 -7.35 29.52
C ARG A 454 -27.86 -7.88 28.30
N SER A 455 -28.36 -9.11 28.32
CA SER A 455 -29.00 -9.78 27.18
C SER A 455 -30.11 -8.95 26.54
N HIS A 456 -30.94 -8.27 27.35
CA HIS A 456 -31.98 -7.35 26.88
C HIS A 456 -31.46 -6.21 25.98
N GLN A 457 -30.22 -5.75 26.15
CA GLN A 457 -29.55 -4.77 25.27
C GLN A 457 -28.91 -5.44 24.05
N LEU A 458 -28.48 -6.70 24.19
CA LEU A 458 -27.69 -7.42 23.19
C LEU A 458 -28.55 -8.08 22.11
N VAL A 459 -29.83 -8.34 22.36
CA VAL A 459 -30.78 -8.85 21.35
C VAL A 459 -31.08 -7.79 20.28
N ASP A 460 -30.97 -6.50 20.62
CA ASP A 460 -31.38 -5.37 19.78
C ASP A 460 -30.23 -4.37 19.55
N LEU A 461 -29.13 -4.85 18.93
CA LEU A 461 -27.94 -4.04 18.67
C LEU A 461 -28.06 -3.14 17.44
N GLY A 462 -27.37 -2.00 17.50
CA GLY A 462 -27.27 -1.02 16.42
C GLY A 462 -25.92 -1.04 15.71
N SER A 463 -25.71 -0.06 14.83
CA SER A 463 -24.41 0.19 14.21
C SER A 463 -24.12 1.67 13.93
N THR A 464 -22.95 2.14 14.36
CA THR A 464 -22.43 3.50 14.07
C THR A 464 -21.56 3.54 12.80
N GLN A 465 -21.52 2.45 12.01
CA GLN A 465 -20.67 2.37 10.82
C GLN A 465 -21.00 3.41 9.73
N SER A 466 -22.24 3.92 9.69
CA SER A 466 -22.55 5.01 8.77
C SER A 466 -21.89 6.31 9.20
N ASN A 467 -21.76 6.57 10.52
CA ASN A 467 -21.02 7.70 11.05
C ASN A 467 -19.51 7.55 10.89
N GLU A 468 -18.95 6.35 11.12
CA GLU A 468 -17.53 6.10 10.80
C GLU A 468 -17.24 6.41 9.32
N ASN A 469 -18.15 6.03 8.42
CA ASN A 469 -18.04 6.40 7.02
C ASN A 469 -18.13 7.92 6.80
N PHE A 470 -19.01 8.62 7.50
CA PHE A 470 -19.13 10.07 7.45
C PHE A 470 -17.87 10.77 7.98
N ASN A 471 -17.35 10.37 9.14
CA ASN A 471 -16.12 10.89 9.74
C ASN A 471 -14.91 10.69 8.82
N ASN A 472 -14.87 9.61 8.04
CA ASN A 472 -13.88 9.43 6.98
C ASN A 472 -14.04 10.43 5.82
N ILE A 473 -15.28 10.81 5.47
CA ILE A 473 -15.53 11.88 4.48
C ILE A 473 -15.12 13.23 5.06
N VAL A 474 -15.44 13.54 6.32
CA VAL A 474 -14.99 14.76 7.00
C VAL A 474 -13.47 14.84 6.97
N ALA A 475 -12.76 13.76 7.30
CA ALA A 475 -11.30 13.72 7.24
C ALA A 475 -10.72 13.97 5.84
N SER A 476 -11.50 13.74 4.76
CA SER A 476 -11.10 14.09 3.40
C SER A 476 -11.28 15.58 3.05
N LYS A 477 -12.11 16.32 3.81
CA LYS A 477 -12.37 17.77 3.61
C LYS A 477 -11.64 18.64 4.63
N ALA A 478 -11.53 18.14 5.85
CA ALA A 478 -10.78 18.69 6.97
C ALA A 478 -9.79 17.63 7.50
N PRO A 479 -8.62 17.45 6.83
CA PRO A 479 -7.58 16.55 7.31
C PRO A 479 -7.06 16.93 8.71
N LYS A 480 -6.93 15.94 9.60
CA LYS A 480 -6.50 16.15 11.01
C LYS A 480 -5.06 16.67 11.18
N ASN A 481 -4.25 16.67 10.12
CA ASN A 481 -2.90 17.24 10.15
C ASN A 481 -2.89 18.76 9.94
N ARG A 482 -4.06 19.40 9.83
CA ARG A 482 -4.22 20.85 9.71
C ARG A 482 -5.32 21.31 10.65
N PHE A 483 -5.14 22.51 11.18
CA PHE A 483 -6.14 23.13 12.04
C PHE A 483 -7.05 24.03 11.19
N TYR A 484 -8.31 23.63 11.08
CA TYR A 484 -9.38 24.44 10.44
C TYR A 484 -10.33 25.07 11.47
N GLY A 485 -10.08 24.83 12.77
CA GLY A 485 -10.81 25.48 13.87
C GLY A 485 -10.40 26.94 14.03
N GLY A 486 -11.12 27.68 14.88
CA GLY A 486 -10.88 29.12 15.08
C GLY A 486 -11.61 30.02 14.07
N THR A 487 -12.03 29.47 12.93
CA THR A 487 -12.80 30.16 11.88
C THR A 487 -13.97 29.30 11.43
N GLY A 488 -14.89 29.87 10.66
CA GLY A 488 -16.01 29.14 10.05
C GLY A 488 -15.60 28.05 9.04
N SER A 489 -14.31 27.93 8.70
CA SER A 489 -13.80 26.95 7.74
C SER A 489 -14.08 25.49 8.17
N LEU A 490 -13.94 25.16 9.46
CA LEU A 490 -14.24 23.81 9.94
C LEU A 490 -15.71 23.45 9.71
N LYS A 491 -16.64 24.33 10.11
CA LYS A 491 -18.08 24.09 9.90
C LYS A 491 -18.39 23.94 8.42
N THR A 492 -17.87 24.82 7.57
CA THR A 492 -17.98 24.78 6.10
C THR A 492 -17.50 23.44 5.53
N ARG A 493 -16.38 22.90 6.00
CA ARG A 493 -15.82 21.62 5.54
C ARG A 493 -16.64 20.42 6.02
N VAL A 494 -17.19 20.47 7.24
CA VAL A 494 -18.14 19.45 7.72
C VAL A 494 -19.42 19.49 6.89
N SER A 495 -19.95 20.67 6.57
CA SER A 495 -21.10 20.85 5.66
C SER A 495 -20.82 20.28 4.25
N ALA A 496 -19.62 20.51 3.71
CA ALA A 496 -19.21 19.89 2.43
C ALA A 496 -19.13 18.35 2.51
N ALA A 497 -18.77 17.79 3.67
CA ALA A 497 -18.81 16.35 3.89
C ALA A 497 -20.24 15.81 3.96
N VAL A 498 -21.18 16.55 4.58
CA VAL A 498 -22.61 16.23 4.62
C VAL A 498 -23.16 16.15 3.21
N LEU A 499 -22.90 17.17 2.41
CA LEU A 499 -23.29 17.24 1.02
C LEU A 499 -22.75 16.07 0.19
N GLN A 500 -21.47 15.72 0.34
CA GLN A 500 -20.93 14.56 -0.37
C GLN A 500 -21.57 13.23 0.06
N LYS A 501 -21.92 13.09 1.35
CA LYS A 501 -22.57 11.89 1.89
C LYS A 501 -24.00 11.76 1.37
N ASN A 502 -24.79 12.84 1.42
CA ASN A 502 -26.20 12.85 1.04
C ASN A 502 -26.40 12.88 -0.48
N GLU A 503 -25.67 13.76 -1.18
CA GLU A 503 -25.89 14.09 -2.60
C GLU A 503 -24.91 13.40 -3.55
N GLY A 504 -23.82 12.81 -3.05
CA GLY A 504 -22.74 12.29 -3.89
C GLY A 504 -21.82 13.39 -4.40
N TYR A 505 -20.92 13.05 -5.33
CA TYR A 505 -19.88 13.97 -5.82
C TYR A 505 -20.44 15.12 -6.67
N THR A 506 -21.69 15.04 -7.13
CA THR A 506 -22.38 16.13 -7.83
C THR A 506 -22.81 17.29 -6.93
N TRP A 507 -22.60 17.21 -5.61
CA TRP A 507 -22.94 18.28 -4.67
C TRP A 507 -22.32 19.64 -5.03
N VAL A 508 -21.12 19.63 -5.61
CA VAL A 508 -20.42 20.84 -6.06
C VAL A 508 -21.26 21.63 -7.06
N ASN A 509 -22.03 20.94 -7.92
CA ASN A 509 -22.92 21.59 -8.88
C ASN A 509 -24.09 22.28 -8.20
N LYS A 510 -24.66 21.67 -7.14
CA LYS A 510 -25.76 22.29 -6.38
C LYS A 510 -25.30 23.56 -5.67
N VAL A 511 -24.12 23.51 -5.04
CA VAL A 511 -23.51 24.68 -4.40
C VAL A 511 -23.17 25.76 -5.41
N ASN A 512 -22.63 25.41 -6.60
CA ASN A 512 -22.41 26.41 -7.65
C ASN A 512 -23.71 27.13 -8.02
N SER A 513 -24.79 26.39 -8.29
CA SER A 513 -26.09 27.01 -8.59
C SER A 513 -26.58 27.93 -7.47
N LYS A 514 -26.47 27.49 -6.20
CA LYS A 514 -26.89 28.29 -5.04
C LYS A 514 -26.01 29.52 -4.82
N ALA A 515 -24.72 29.43 -5.14
CA ALA A 515 -23.79 30.55 -5.14
C ALA A 515 -23.89 31.43 -6.40
N LEU A 516 -24.89 31.20 -7.26
CA LEU A 516 -25.08 31.89 -8.55
C LEU A 516 -23.87 31.79 -9.50
N LEU A 517 -23.07 30.73 -9.34
CA LEU A 517 -21.93 30.40 -10.19
C LEU A 517 -22.34 29.43 -11.29
N SER A 518 -21.63 29.47 -12.42
CA SER A 518 -21.90 28.49 -13.48
C SER A 518 -21.72 27.04 -12.96
N PRO A 519 -22.70 26.13 -13.11
CA PRO A 519 -22.66 24.82 -12.45
C PRO A 519 -21.46 23.93 -12.80
N GLY A 520 -20.88 24.10 -14.00
CA GLY A 520 -19.72 23.35 -14.48
C GLY A 520 -20.09 21.96 -15.04
N THR A 521 -20.17 21.86 -16.37
CA THR A 521 -20.55 20.62 -17.08
C THR A 521 -19.54 19.48 -16.87
N ILE A 522 -18.25 19.80 -16.85
CA ILE A 522 -17.17 18.83 -16.63
C ILE A 522 -17.25 18.25 -15.22
N SER A 523 -17.39 19.09 -14.20
CA SER A 523 -17.53 18.68 -12.79
C SER A 523 -18.73 17.75 -12.59
N LYS A 524 -19.87 18.05 -13.26
CA LYS A 524 -21.07 17.19 -13.23
C LYS A 524 -20.79 15.80 -13.79
N ARG A 525 -20.19 15.73 -15.00
CA ARG A 525 -19.88 14.45 -15.68
C ARG A 525 -18.90 13.60 -14.85
N LEU A 526 -17.89 14.22 -14.25
CA LEU A 526 -16.91 13.52 -13.41
C LEU A 526 -17.55 13.04 -12.11
N GLY A 527 -18.32 13.89 -11.43
CA GLY A 527 -19.06 13.54 -10.22
C GLY A 527 -19.95 12.32 -10.43
N GLN A 528 -20.78 12.34 -11.48
CA GLN A 528 -21.64 11.21 -11.85
C GLN A 528 -20.86 9.90 -12.09
N ARG A 529 -19.67 9.99 -12.71
CA ARG A 529 -18.81 8.82 -12.94
C ARG A 529 -18.29 8.23 -11.63
N ILE A 530 -17.87 9.08 -10.69
CA ILE A 530 -17.40 8.65 -9.37
C ILE A 530 -18.56 8.03 -8.57
N ASP A 531 -19.75 8.65 -8.62
CA ASP A 531 -20.93 8.15 -7.93
C ASP A 531 -21.38 6.78 -8.46
N ARG A 532 -21.34 6.54 -9.77
CA ARG A 532 -21.60 5.21 -10.35
C ARG A 532 -20.66 4.15 -9.78
N LYS A 533 -19.35 4.45 -9.68
CA LYS A 533 -18.36 3.54 -9.09
C LYS A 533 -18.63 3.29 -7.60
N ARG A 534 -18.99 4.33 -6.84
CA ARG A 534 -19.36 4.23 -5.42
C ARG A 534 -20.58 3.33 -5.21
N LEU A 535 -21.64 3.53 -5.99
CA LEU A 535 -22.86 2.73 -5.94
C LEU A 535 -22.60 1.26 -6.30
N TRP A 536 -21.79 1.01 -7.34
CA TRP A 536 -21.36 -0.36 -7.70
C TRP A 536 -20.60 -1.03 -6.54
N GLN A 537 -19.68 -0.32 -5.88
CA GLN A 537 -18.99 -0.85 -4.71
C GLN A 537 -19.94 -1.11 -3.54
N LYS A 538 -20.91 -0.22 -3.27
CA LYS A 538 -21.92 -0.41 -2.21
C LYS A 538 -22.72 -1.69 -2.44
N LYS A 539 -23.19 -1.92 -3.68
CA LYS A 539 -23.93 -3.15 -4.06
C LYS A 539 -23.08 -4.42 -3.86
N ASN A 540 -21.83 -4.41 -4.29
CA ASN A 540 -21.01 -5.64 -4.30
C ASN A 540 -20.31 -5.97 -2.97
N ARG A 541 -20.06 -4.99 -2.09
CA ARG A 541 -19.34 -5.17 -0.82
C ARG A 541 -20.01 -6.19 0.12
N ASN A 542 -21.32 -6.38 0.00
CA ASN A 542 -22.08 -7.29 0.84
C ASN A 542 -22.03 -8.75 0.37
N SER A 543 -21.65 -8.99 -0.88
CA SER A 543 -21.56 -10.34 -1.45
C SER A 543 -20.54 -11.22 -0.71
N ILE A 544 -20.88 -12.51 -0.56
CA ILE A 544 -20.02 -13.51 0.08
C ILE A 544 -18.68 -13.61 -0.68
N GLN A 545 -18.72 -13.59 -2.01
CA GLN A 545 -17.53 -13.66 -2.85
C GLN A 545 -16.59 -12.48 -2.58
N PHE A 546 -17.09 -11.25 -2.54
CA PHE A 546 -16.26 -10.07 -2.26
C PHE A 546 -15.63 -10.13 -0.86
N LYS A 547 -16.39 -10.56 0.15
CA LYS A 547 -15.89 -10.75 1.52
C LYS A 547 -14.79 -11.82 1.59
N ARG A 548 -14.99 -12.96 0.92
CA ARG A 548 -14.00 -14.05 0.83
C ARG A 548 -12.71 -13.59 0.14
N GLU A 549 -12.82 -12.91 -0.99
CA GLU A 549 -11.65 -12.39 -1.72
C GLU A 549 -10.88 -11.34 -0.91
N ARG A 550 -11.59 -10.44 -0.21
CA ARG A 550 -10.96 -9.49 0.72
C ARG A 550 -10.19 -10.21 1.84
N PHE A 551 -10.76 -11.28 2.40
CA PHE A 551 -10.12 -12.07 3.44
C PHE A 551 -8.89 -12.81 2.92
N LYS A 552 -8.97 -13.46 1.74
CA LYS A 552 -7.82 -14.11 1.08
C LYS A 552 -6.67 -13.12 0.87
N ARG A 553 -6.95 -11.92 0.36
CA ARG A 553 -5.93 -10.87 0.16
C ARG A 553 -5.34 -10.35 1.47
N LYS A 554 -6.12 -10.27 2.54
CA LYS A 554 -5.62 -9.91 3.87
C LYS A 554 -4.69 -10.99 4.40
N ASN A 555 -5.11 -12.26 4.34
CA ASN A 555 -4.30 -13.38 4.81
C ASN A 555 -3.00 -13.53 4.02
N LYS A 556 -3.03 -13.35 2.69
CA LYS A 556 -1.84 -13.36 1.85
C LYS A 556 -0.83 -12.29 2.29
N ARG A 557 -1.30 -11.05 2.50
CA ARG A 557 -0.44 -9.95 2.97
C ARG A 557 0.14 -10.22 4.36
N ASN A 558 -0.71 -10.67 5.30
CA ASN A 558 -0.25 -11.01 6.65
C ASN A 558 0.75 -12.17 6.66
N PHE A 559 0.56 -13.16 5.80
CA PHE A 559 1.47 -14.28 5.67
C PHE A 559 2.82 -13.83 5.07
N GLN A 560 2.81 -13.00 4.03
CA GLN A 560 4.02 -12.43 3.45
C GLN A 560 4.80 -11.60 4.48
N GLN A 561 4.10 -10.77 5.26
CA GLN A 561 4.70 -9.97 6.33
C GLN A 561 5.34 -10.86 7.42
N LEU A 562 4.61 -11.86 7.91
CA LEU A 562 5.14 -12.80 8.91
C LEU A 562 6.36 -13.57 8.37
N THR A 563 6.33 -13.95 7.09
CA THR A 563 7.47 -14.61 6.44
C THR A 563 8.69 -13.73 6.43
N ALA A 564 8.52 -12.47 6.04
CA ALA A 564 9.61 -11.49 6.01
C ALA A 564 10.18 -11.28 7.41
N GLU A 565 9.35 -11.05 8.42
CA GLU A 565 9.78 -10.88 9.82
C GLU A 565 10.57 -12.10 10.33
N VAL A 566 10.13 -13.33 10.05
CA VAL A 566 10.87 -14.54 10.43
C VAL A 566 12.18 -14.68 9.65
N MET A 567 12.23 -14.24 8.38
CA MET A 567 13.46 -14.30 7.57
C MET A 567 14.49 -13.26 7.99
N GLU A 568 14.06 -12.04 8.29
CA GLU A 568 14.90 -10.88 8.57
C GLU A 568 15.44 -10.89 10.01
N GLY A 569 14.68 -11.42 10.97
CA GLY A 569 15.06 -11.39 12.39
C GLY A 569 14.64 -10.09 13.06
N GLU A 570 15.37 -9.68 14.11
CA GLU A 570 15.08 -8.44 14.82
C GLU A 570 15.51 -7.22 13.97
N THR A 571 14.57 -6.55 13.31
CA THR A 571 14.86 -5.35 12.48
C THR A 571 14.70 -4.03 13.21
N TYR A 572 13.85 -3.98 14.24
CA TYR A 572 13.60 -2.78 15.04
C TYR A 572 13.18 -3.16 16.47
N LYS A 573 13.94 -2.70 17.46
CA LYS A 573 13.65 -2.87 18.88
C LYS A 573 13.91 -1.55 19.61
N PRO A 574 12.93 -1.00 20.36
CA PRO A 574 13.17 0.17 21.18
C PRO A 574 14.23 -0.14 22.24
N GLU A 575 15.26 0.69 22.34
CA GLU A 575 16.36 0.60 23.31
C GLU A 575 15.94 1.09 24.72
N ILE A 576 14.68 0.84 25.11
CA ILE A 576 14.06 1.51 26.27
C ILE A 576 14.31 0.77 27.59
N ASP A 577 14.77 -0.47 27.55
CA ASP A 577 15.21 -1.19 28.75
C ASP A 577 16.70 -1.48 28.58
N GLY A 578 17.53 -0.89 29.44
CA GLY A 578 19.00 -1.02 29.47
C GLY A 578 19.45 -2.47 29.62
N HIS A 579 19.31 -3.24 28.54
CA HIS A 579 19.83 -4.57 28.43
C HIS A 579 21.35 -4.48 28.39
N PRO A 580 22.06 -5.35 29.12
CA PRO A 580 23.51 -5.38 29.09
C PRO A 580 23.95 -5.57 27.63
N SER A 581 25.04 -4.89 27.28
CA SER A 581 25.72 -4.86 25.97
C SER A 581 26.14 -6.23 25.39
N ASN A 582 25.66 -7.34 25.99
CA ASN A 582 25.95 -8.72 25.66
C ASN A 582 24.73 -9.57 25.26
N THR A 583 23.53 -8.98 25.07
CA THR A 583 22.46 -9.74 24.39
C THR A 583 22.70 -9.72 22.89
N HIS A 584 23.15 -10.86 22.34
CA HIS A 584 23.33 -11.04 20.90
C HIS A 584 22.01 -10.78 20.16
N ILE A 585 21.90 -9.62 19.52
CA ILE A 585 20.74 -9.26 18.70
C ILE A 585 20.73 -10.16 17.48
N ASP A 586 19.60 -10.82 17.24
CA ASP A 586 19.45 -11.75 16.13
C ASP A 586 19.25 -10.98 14.81
N ILE A 587 20.37 -10.73 14.12
CA ILE A 587 20.44 -10.06 12.81
C ILE A 587 20.65 -11.03 11.63
N GLU A 588 20.69 -12.34 11.88
CA GLU A 588 21.00 -13.34 10.86
C GLU A 588 19.86 -13.44 9.84
N THR A 589 20.11 -13.26 8.54
CA THR A 589 19.02 -13.42 7.57
C THR A 589 18.90 -14.88 7.12
N ILE A 590 17.72 -15.47 7.26
CA ILE A 590 17.42 -16.78 6.66
C ILE A 590 17.40 -16.62 5.14
N PRO A 591 18.17 -17.42 4.38
CA PRO A 591 18.26 -17.26 2.93
C PRO A 591 16.90 -17.42 2.26
N THR A 592 16.70 -16.62 1.22
CA THR A 592 15.53 -16.74 0.35
C THR A 592 15.76 -17.83 -0.68
N LYS A 593 14.67 -18.46 -1.12
CA LYS A 593 14.73 -19.42 -2.21
C LYS A 593 15.31 -18.74 -3.46
N PRO A 594 16.31 -19.33 -4.14
CA PRO A 594 16.78 -18.83 -5.42
C PRO A 594 15.63 -18.73 -6.43
N SER A 595 15.62 -17.67 -7.25
CA SER A 595 14.55 -17.39 -8.21
C SER A 595 15.08 -17.19 -9.62
N CYS A 596 14.36 -17.74 -10.60
CA CYS A 596 14.68 -17.61 -12.02
C CYS A 596 14.61 -16.17 -12.52
N ASP A 597 13.76 -15.33 -11.91
CA ASP A 597 13.63 -13.92 -12.25
C ASP A 597 14.91 -13.11 -11.96
N ARG A 598 15.85 -13.67 -11.20
CA ARG A 598 17.13 -13.04 -10.83
C ARG A 598 18.33 -13.55 -11.64
N ILE A 599 18.12 -14.42 -12.63
CA ILE A 599 19.20 -14.91 -13.49
C ILE A 599 19.55 -13.84 -14.51
N ASN A 600 20.58 -13.04 -14.21
CA ASN A 600 21.09 -11.99 -15.12
C ASN A 600 22.16 -12.52 -16.07
N ALA A 601 22.94 -13.53 -15.65
CA ALA A 601 23.98 -14.16 -16.44
C ALA A 601 24.09 -15.65 -16.06
N TYR A 602 24.61 -16.48 -16.96
CA TYR A 602 24.90 -17.88 -16.70
C TYR A 602 26.17 -18.31 -17.42
N VAL A 603 26.87 -19.27 -16.83
CA VAL A 603 28.08 -19.89 -17.38
C VAL A 603 27.80 -21.38 -17.50
N VAL A 604 27.94 -21.93 -18.69
CA VAL A 604 27.91 -23.36 -18.91
C VAL A 604 29.30 -23.92 -18.68
N PHE A 605 29.44 -25.00 -17.93
CA PHE A 605 30.72 -25.68 -17.78
C PHE A 605 30.55 -27.20 -17.76
N ASP A 606 31.65 -27.88 -18.04
CA ASP A 606 31.77 -29.33 -18.06
C ASP A 606 33.16 -29.75 -17.55
N LEU A 607 33.25 -30.94 -16.94
CA LEU A 607 34.50 -31.50 -16.42
C LEU A 607 34.77 -32.86 -17.05
N GLU A 608 35.92 -32.98 -17.69
CA GLU A 608 36.49 -34.29 -17.99
C GLU A 608 37.34 -34.79 -16.84
N THR A 609 37.29 -36.09 -16.60
CA THR A 609 37.85 -36.69 -15.37
C THR A 609 38.54 -38.02 -15.65
N THR A 610 39.45 -38.43 -14.75
CA THR A 610 40.20 -39.69 -14.89
C THR A 610 39.32 -40.95 -14.87
N GLY A 611 38.05 -40.84 -14.47
CA GLY A 611 37.07 -41.93 -14.42
C GLY A 611 35.76 -41.49 -13.75
N LEU A 612 34.84 -42.43 -13.50
CA LEU A 612 33.46 -42.13 -13.04
C LEU A 612 33.28 -41.87 -11.53
N SER A 613 34.35 -41.96 -10.73
CA SER A 613 34.31 -41.75 -9.28
C SER A 613 34.11 -40.26 -8.93
N ARG A 614 33.53 -39.97 -7.75
CA ARG A 614 33.46 -38.58 -7.23
C ARG A 614 34.77 -38.10 -6.60
N ASN A 615 35.75 -38.99 -6.51
CA ASN A 615 37.13 -38.70 -6.13
C ASN A 615 38.06 -38.76 -7.35
N SER A 616 37.51 -38.78 -8.58
CA SER A 616 38.32 -38.69 -9.79
C SER A 616 39.02 -37.34 -9.85
N ASP A 617 40.21 -37.32 -10.44
CA ASP A 617 40.90 -36.09 -10.76
C ASP A 617 40.29 -35.50 -12.04
N VAL A 618 40.31 -34.18 -12.12
CA VAL A 618 39.88 -33.43 -13.31
C VAL A 618 41.02 -33.44 -14.31
N THR A 619 40.73 -33.82 -15.54
CA THR A 619 41.66 -33.79 -16.67
C THR A 619 41.40 -32.60 -17.58
N GLN A 620 40.17 -32.08 -17.64
CA GLN A 620 39.87 -30.87 -18.42
C GLN A 620 38.74 -30.07 -17.77
N ILE A 621 38.84 -28.74 -17.84
CA ILE A 621 37.79 -27.81 -17.44
C ILE A 621 37.44 -26.95 -18.65
N SER A 622 36.19 -27.02 -19.09
CA SER A 622 35.69 -26.12 -20.13
C SER A 622 34.53 -25.30 -19.58
N ALA A 623 34.52 -23.99 -19.86
CA ALA A 623 33.44 -23.09 -19.49
C ALA A 623 33.18 -22.07 -20.60
N TYR A 624 31.90 -21.75 -20.81
CA TYR A 624 31.44 -20.83 -21.86
C TYR A 624 30.29 -19.96 -21.34
N ASP A 625 30.39 -18.65 -21.55
CA ASP A 625 29.42 -17.66 -21.09
C ASP A 625 28.52 -17.10 -22.22
N GLY A 626 28.77 -17.51 -23.47
CA GLY A 626 28.12 -17.00 -24.68
C GLY A 626 29.01 -16.12 -25.56
N GLU A 627 30.12 -15.63 -25.03
CA GLU A 627 31.05 -14.68 -25.66
C GLU A 627 32.51 -15.17 -25.55
N SER A 628 32.92 -15.54 -24.33
CA SER A 628 34.26 -15.98 -23.97
C SER A 628 34.28 -17.45 -23.60
N MET A 629 35.44 -18.07 -23.78
CA MET A 629 35.67 -19.47 -23.48
C MET A 629 36.87 -19.63 -22.55
N LEU A 630 36.72 -20.52 -21.58
CA LEU A 630 37.80 -21.12 -20.83
C LEU A 630 37.90 -22.59 -21.24
N ASN A 631 39.09 -23.04 -21.63
CA ASN A 631 39.35 -24.44 -21.94
C ASN A 631 40.75 -24.81 -21.42
N LEU A 632 40.82 -25.54 -20.32
CA LEU A 632 42.06 -25.86 -19.62
C LEU A 632 42.24 -27.36 -19.49
N TYR A 633 43.37 -27.87 -19.95
CA TYR A 633 43.84 -29.21 -19.61
C TYR A 633 44.53 -29.20 -18.25
N VAL A 634 44.27 -30.21 -17.44
CA VAL A 634 44.71 -30.29 -16.04
C VAL A 634 45.51 -31.57 -15.84
N SER A 635 46.75 -31.44 -15.36
CA SER A 635 47.61 -32.58 -15.10
C SER A 635 47.02 -33.44 -13.95
N PRO A 636 46.62 -34.70 -14.19
CA PRO A 636 46.01 -35.54 -13.17
C PRO A 636 47.08 -36.10 -12.22
N ARG A 637 46.72 -36.33 -10.96
CA ARG A 637 47.58 -36.95 -9.94
C ARG A 637 47.44 -38.47 -9.91
N GLN A 638 46.53 -39.02 -10.71
CA GLN A 638 46.28 -40.46 -10.83
C GLN A 638 46.07 -40.87 -12.29
N PRO A 639 46.32 -42.14 -12.65
CA PRO A 639 46.14 -42.61 -14.01
C PRO A 639 44.72 -42.40 -14.55
N ILE A 640 44.63 -41.99 -15.81
CA ILE A 640 43.36 -41.92 -16.54
C ILE A 640 42.94 -43.34 -16.89
N SER A 641 41.71 -43.73 -16.54
CA SER A 641 41.21 -45.07 -16.86
C SER A 641 41.09 -45.26 -18.37
N PRO A 642 41.34 -46.47 -18.92
CA PRO A 642 41.27 -46.71 -20.37
C PRO A 642 39.95 -46.24 -20.97
N LYS A 643 38.83 -46.49 -20.28
CA LYS A 643 37.50 -46.06 -20.71
C LYS A 643 37.32 -44.54 -20.73
N ALA A 644 37.98 -43.80 -19.84
CA ALA A 644 37.97 -42.34 -19.87
C ALA A 644 38.84 -41.82 -21.02
N SER A 645 40.02 -42.42 -21.25
CA SER A 645 40.86 -42.09 -22.41
C SER A 645 40.17 -42.38 -23.74
N ASP A 646 39.46 -43.51 -23.87
CA ASP A 646 38.73 -43.88 -25.08
C ASP A 646 37.62 -42.89 -25.43
N VAL A 647 36.99 -42.31 -24.41
CA VAL A 647 35.86 -41.38 -24.57
C VAL A 647 36.36 -39.98 -24.88
N THR A 648 37.33 -39.49 -24.10
CA THR A 648 37.80 -38.09 -24.15
C THR A 648 38.96 -37.86 -25.11
N GLY A 649 39.65 -38.93 -25.53
CA GLY A 649 40.93 -38.84 -26.24
C GLY A 649 42.10 -38.39 -25.37
N ILE A 650 41.91 -38.17 -24.06
CA ILE A 650 42.92 -37.61 -23.17
C ILE A 650 43.78 -38.71 -22.55
N THR A 651 45.10 -38.52 -22.60
CA THR A 651 46.10 -39.36 -21.93
C THR A 651 47.17 -38.51 -21.25
N PHE A 652 47.85 -39.07 -20.24
CA PHE A 652 48.89 -38.37 -19.50
C PHE A 652 50.10 -39.28 -19.28
N SER A 653 51.30 -38.79 -19.60
CA SER A 653 52.57 -39.46 -19.34
C SER A 653 53.18 -38.94 -18.05
N PHE A 654 53.17 -39.76 -16.99
CA PHE A 654 53.81 -39.40 -15.71
C PHE A 654 55.33 -39.31 -15.79
N GLU A 655 55.96 -40.07 -16.69
CA GLU A 655 57.41 -40.04 -16.89
C GLU A 655 57.88 -38.72 -17.50
N HIS A 656 57.14 -38.20 -18.48
CA HIS A 656 57.47 -36.97 -19.20
C HIS A 656 56.72 -35.74 -18.67
N ASN A 657 55.83 -35.93 -17.68
CA ASN A 657 54.92 -34.91 -17.15
C ASN A 657 54.16 -34.14 -18.26
N GLN A 658 53.69 -34.87 -19.27
CA GLN A 658 53.10 -34.32 -20.49
C GLN A 658 51.69 -34.87 -20.71
N MET A 659 50.76 -33.97 -21.04
CA MET A 659 49.40 -34.29 -21.39
C MET A 659 49.23 -34.38 -22.91
N TYR A 660 48.37 -35.30 -23.36
CA TYR A 660 48.05 -35.49 -24.77
C TYR A 660 46.54 -35.55 -24.99
N CYS A 661 46.06 -34.95 -26.08
CA CYS A 661 44.69 -35.05 -26.55
C CYS A 661 44.72 -35.65 -27.96
N HIS A 662 44.08 -36.81 -28.15
CA HIS A 662 44.12 -37.61 -29.38
C HIS A 662 45.55 -37.85 -29.91
N GLY A 663 46.50 -38.07 -28.98
CA GLY A 663 47.92 -38.30 -29.30
C GLY A 663 48.74 -37.04 -29.57
N VAL A 664 48.14 -35.85 -29.56
CA VAL A 664 48.84 -34.56 -29.74
C VAL A 664 49.18 -33.96 -28.38
N PRO A 665 50.43 -33.52 -28.13
CA PRO A 665 50.80 -32.90 -26.86
C PRO A 665 50.05 -31.57 -26.67
N VAL A 666 49.50 -31.37 -25.47
CA VAL A 666 48.79 -30.16 -25.07
C VAL A 666 49.38 -29.61 -23.78
N ASP A 667 49.41 -28.28 -23.65
CA ASP A 667 49.81 -27.63 -22.41
C ASP A 667 48.77 -27.92 -21.32
N SER A 668 49.25 -28.24 -20.12
CA SER A 668 48.40 -28.52 -18.96
C SER A 668 48.86 -27.75 -17.74
N VAL A 669 47.91 -27.32 -16.92
CA VAL A 669 48.17 -26.63 -15.65
C VAL A 669 47.90 -27.57 -14.47
N ASN A 670 48.42 -27.22 -13.30
CA ASN A 670 48.06 -27.93 -12.07
C ASN A 670 46.60 -27.58 -11.65
N ILE A 671 45.97 -28.47 -10.89
CA ILE A 671 44.55 -28.30 -10.51
C ILE A 671 44.28 -27.02 -9.72
N ARG A 672 45.19 -26.55 -8.87
CA ARG A 672 44.99 -25.33 -8.09
C ARG A 672 44.93 -24.10 -9.00
N GLU A 673 45.83 -24.02 -9.96
CA GLU A 673 45.86 -22.98 -10.97
C GLU A 673 44.61 -23.02 -11.86
N ALA A 674 44.18 -24.22 -12.29
CA ALA A 674 42.95 -24.38 -13.06
C ALA A 674 41.71 -23.85 -12.31
N LEU A 675 41.61 -24.11 -11.00
CA LEU A 675 40.51 -23.59 -10.17
C LEU A 675 40.55 -22.06 -10.05
N LEU A 676 41.74 -21.47 -9.93
CA LEU A 676 41.89 -20.01 -9.85
C LEU A 676 41.49 -19.35 -11.17
N GLN A 677 41.91 -19.89 -12.30
CA GLN A 677 41.52 -19.40 -13.63
C GLN A 677 40.00 -19.57 -13.88
N LEU A 678 39.39 -20.67 -13.42
CA LEU A 678 37.93 -20.85 -13.47
C LEU A 678 37.21 -19.79 -12.63
N MET A 679 37.70 -19.49 -11.42
CA MET A 679 37.15 -18.46 -10.57
C MET A 679 37.24 -17.07 -11.21
N GLU A 680 38.38 -16.75 -11.81
CA GLU A 680 38.59 -15.49 -12.55
C GLU A 680 37.63 -15.37 -13.74
N PHE A 681 37.47 -16.46 -14.52
CA PHE A 681 36.51 -16.50 -15.62
C PHE A 681 35.07 -16.26 -15.15
N ILE A 682 34.64 -16.90 -14.06
CA ILE A 682 33.30 -16.71 -13.46
C ILE A 682 33.13 -15.28 -12.94
N GLN A 683 34.17 -14.72 -12.31
CA GLN A 683 34.16 -13.37 -11.73
C GLN A 683 33.98 -12.27 -12.78
N SER A 684 34.32 -12.52 -14.03
CA SER A 684 34.07 -11.60 -15.15
C SER A 684 32.57 -11.27 -15.33
N LYS A 685 31.67 -12.10 -14.79
CA LYS A 685 30.22 -11.87 -14.79
C LYS A 685 29.72 -11.59 -13.37
N SER A 686 28.75 -10.69 -13.27
CA SER A 686 28.13 -10.33 -11.98
C SER A 686 27.27 -11.47 -11.43
N ARG A 687 27.88 -12.37 -10.64
CA ARG A 687 27.23 -13.49 -9.93
C ARG A 687 26.40 -14.42 -10.83
N PRO A 688 26.99 -15.09 -11.84
CA PRO A 688 26.26 -15.93 -12.76
C PRO A 688 25.68 -17.19 -12.09
N VAL A 689 24.74 -17.83 -12.78
CA VAL A 689 24.31 -19.22 -12.51
C VAL A 689 25.19 -20.19 -13.27
N LEU A 690 25.67 -21.25 -12.61
CA LEU A 690 26.38 -22.32 -13.28
C LEU A 690 25.39 -23.33 -13.88
N VAL A 691 25.59 -23.69 -15.14
CA VAL A 691 24.71 -24.59 -15.88
C VAL A 691 25.54 -25.77 -16.38
N GLY A 692 25.03 -26.99 -16.24
CA GLY A 692 25.68 -28.17 -16.79
C GLY A 692 24.68 -29.31 -16.96
N HIS A 693 25.07 -30.35 -17.69
CA HIS A 693 24.20 -31.50 -17.96
C HIS A 693 24.52 -32.63 -16.99
N ASN A 694 23.57 -33.02 -16.13
CA ASN A 694 23.79 -33.95 -15.01
C ASN A 694 24.77 -33.42 -13.92
N ILE A 695 25.01 -32.11 -13.94
CA ILE A 695 25.94 -31.38 -13.09
C ILE A 695 25.67 -31.58 -11.59
N PHE A 696 24.41 -31.77 -11.21
CA PHE A 696 24.01 -32.00 -9.81
C PHE A 696 24.57 -33.30 -9.27
N SER A 697 24.68 -34.32 -10.13
CA SER A 697 25.05 -35.67 -9.70
C SER A 697 26.52 -35.97 -9.92
N TYR A 698 27.21 -35.25 -10.81
CA TYR A 698 28.57 -35.56 -11.26
C TYR A 698 29.57 -34.46 -10.96
N ASP A 699 29.52 -33.35 -11.69
CA ASP A 699 30.54 -32.30 -11.72
C ASP A 699 30.65 -31.53 -10.41
N ILE A 700 29.51 -31.09 -9.85
CA ILE A 700 29.49 -30.29 -8.61
C ILE A 700 30.12 -31.02 -7.43
N PRO A 701 29.81 -32.30 -7.15
CA PRO A 701 30.50 -33.05 -6.11
C PRO A 701 32.03 -33.05 -6.26
N ILE A 702 32.55 -33.25 -7.48
CA ILE A 702 34.00 -33.30 -7.76
C ILE A 702 34.61 -31.91 -7.55
N LEU A 703 34.05 -30.89 -8.21
CA LEU A 703 34.52 -29.50 -8.10
C LEU A 703 34.48 -28.99 -6.66
N ARG A 704 33.42 -29.31 -5.91
CA ARG A 704 33.30 -28.95 -4.49
C ARG A 704 34.40 -29.59 -3.64
N ASN A 705 34.72 -30.85 -3.86
CA ASN A 705 35.76 -31.55 -3.09
C ASN A 705 37.13 -30.91 -3.33
N LEU A 706 37.44 -30.56 -4.58
CA LEU A 706 38.67 -29.86 -4.94
C LEU A 706 38.72 -28.44 -4.35
N LEU A 707 37.62 -27.67 -4.45
CA LEU A 707 37.53 -26.35 -3.83
C LEU A 707 37.67 -26.40 -2.30
N LEU A 708 37.23 -27.47 -1.64
CA LEU A 708 37.47 -27.69 -0.21
C LEU A 708 38.93 -28.00 0.09
N GLU A 709 39.53 -28.92 -0.67
CA GLU A 709 40.94 -29.31 -0.55
C GLU A 709 41.87 -28.07 -0.61
N PHE A 710 41.61 -27.18 -1.57
CA PHE A 710 42.40 -25.95 -1.76
C PHE A 710 41.90 -24.74 -0.96
N LYS A 711 40.90 -24.90 -0.07
CA LYS A 711 40.31 -23.82 0.75
C LYS A 711 39.74 -22.65 -0.06
N LEU A 712 39.24 -22.90 -1.26
CA LEU A 712 38.66 -21.92 -2.19
C LEU A 712 37.13 -21.85 -2.15
N LEU A 713 36.45 -22.81 -1.49
CA LEU A 713 34.98 -22.93 -1.52
C LEU A 713 34.25 -21.65 -1.11
N SER A 714 34.64 -20.99 -0.01
CA SER A 714 33.93 -19.79 0.48
C SER A 714 34.00 -18.64 -0.52
N SER A 715 35.17 -18.41 -1.11
CA SER A 715 35.36 -17.41 -2.16
C SER A 715 34.53 -17.76 -3.40
N PHE A 716 34.56 -19.03 -3.83
CA PHE A 716 33.78 -19.52 -4.97
C PHE A 716 32.27 -19.31 -4.79
N LEU A 717 31.73 -19.58 -3.60
CA LEU A 717 30.30 -19.39 -3.31
C LEU A 717 29.85 -17.93 -3.42
N ASN A 718 30.73 -16.97 -3.18
CA ASN A 718 30.42 -15.55 -3.34
C ASN A 718 30.37 -15.12 -4.82
N LEU A 719 31.03 -15.87 -5.70
CA LEU A 719 31.10 -15.58 -7.14
C LEU A 719 29.86 -16.01 -7.91
N ILE A 720 29.01 -16.88 -7.37
CA ILE A 720 27.87 -17.47 -8.10
C ILE A 720 26.53 -17.21 -7.40
N TYR A 721 25.46 -17.30 -8.18
CA TYR A 721 24.09 -17.23 -7.66
C TYR A 721 23.53 -18.62 -7.28
N GLY A 722 23.87 -19.64 -8.06
CA GLY A 722 23.37 -21.00 -7.90
C GLY A 722 23.73 -21.87 -9.11
N CYS A 723 23.14 -23.06 -9.18
CA CYS A 723 23.39 -24.03 -10.23
C CYS A 723 22.09 -24.55 -10.86
N ILE A 724 22.14 -24.92 -12.13
CA ILE A 724 21.05 -25.54 -12.89
C ILE A 724 21.55 -26.82 -13.54
N ASP A 725 20.79 -27.90 -13.37
CA ASP A 725 21.03 -29.19 -14.03
C ASP A 725 20.06 -29.36 -15.21
N THR A 726 20.60 -29.25 -16.43
CA THR A 726 19.78 -29.30 -17.66
C THR A 726 19.18 -30.68 -17.90
N LEU A 727 19.75 -31.76 -17.36
CA LEU A 727 19.17 -33.10 -17.47
C LEU A 727 17.84 -33.18 -16.70
N LYS A 728 17.74 -32.53 -15.53
CA LYS A 728 16.50 -32.49 -14.75
C LYS A 728 15.41 -31.70 -15.46
N ILE A 729 15.74 -30.56 -16.05
CA ILE A 729 14.81 -29.76 -16.85
C ILE A 729 14.34 -30.58 -18.07
N SER A 730 15.29 -31.19 -18.79
CA SER A 730 14.99 -32.00 -19.97
C SER A 730 14.03 -33.15 -19.65
N LYS A 731 14.25 -33.89 -18.56
CA LYS A 731 13.34 -34.97 -18.14
C LYS A 731 11.94 -34.50 -17.75
N ARG A 732 11.79 -33.26 -17.31
CA ARG A 732 10.50 -32.69 -16.90
C ARG A 732 9.70 -32.17 -18.11
N GLU A 733 10.38 -31.46 -18.99
CA GLU A 733 9.74 -30.69 -20.06
C GLU A 733 9.65 -31.45 -21.39
N ILE A 734 10.53 -32.42 -21.61
CA ILE A 734 10.59 -33.20 -22.86
C ILE A 734 10.00 -34.60 -22.62
N PRO A 735 8.87 -34.95 -23.24
CA PRO A 735 8.28 -36.27 -23.11
C PRO A 735 9.22 -37.37 -23.63
N LYS A 736 9.27 -38.48 -22.91
CA LYS A 736 10.13 -39.62 -23.25
C LYS A 736 9.83 -40.20 -24.64
N SER A 737 8.59 -40.09 -25.10
CA SER A 737 8.15 -40.53 -26.43
C SER A 737 8.81 -39.76 -27.57
N GLU A 738 9.30 -38.54 -27.31
CA GLU A 738 9.90 -37.74 -28.37
C GLU A 738 11.43 -37.90 -28.46
N VAL A 739 12.09 -38.52 -27.47
CA VAL A 739 13.56 -38.63 -27.41
C VAL A 739 14.01 -40.04 -27.03
N LEU A 740 14.93 -40.60 -27.81
CA LEU A 740 15.49 -41.93 -27.54
C LEU A 740 16.11 -42.03 -26.14
N ASN A 741 16.85 -41.00 -25.73
CA ASN A 741 17.44 -40.84 -24.41
C ASN A 741 17.65 -39.35 -24.12
N TYR A 742 18.01 -39.03 -22.88
CA TYR A 742 18.24 -37.64 -22.46
C TYR A 742 19.72 -37.28 -22.42
N LYS A 743 20.59 -37.97 -23.16
CA LYS A 743 21.99 -37.55 -23.30
C LYS A 743 22.05 -36.22 -24.05
N GLN A 744 23.04 -35.39 -23.73
CA GLN A 744 23.22 -34.07 -24.36
C GLN A 744 23.24 -34.15 -25.89
N GLN A 745 24.09 -34.99 -26.47
CA GLN A 745 24.18 -35.27 -27.91
C GLN A 745 22.80 -35.49 -28.56
N THR A 746 21.98 -36.36 -27.97
CA THR A 746 20.64 -36.69 -28.47
C THR A 746 19.71 -35.47 -28.45
N LEU A 747 19.81 -34.65 -27.40
CA LEU A 747 18.97 -33.47 -27.24
C LEU A 747 19.39 -32.34 -28.21
N VAL A 748 20.70 -32.14 -28.37
CA VAL A 748 21.27 -31.17 -29.31
C VAL A 748 20.90 -31.55 -30.75
N ALA A 749 21.14 -32.80 -31.15
CA ALA A 749 20.81 -33.28 -32.50
C ALA A 749 19.33 -33.12 -32.83
N LYS A 750 18.44 -33.39 -31.85
CA LYS A 750 17.00 -33.30 -32.08
C LYS A 750 16.49 -31.86 -32.14
N TYR A 751 16.91 -30.98 -31.23
CA TYR A 751 16.29 -29.66 -31.06
C TYR A 751 17.05 -28.52 -31.73
N LEU A 752 18.35 -28.71 -31.99
CA LEU A 752 19.17 -27.74 -32.70
C LEU A 752 19.54 -28.19 -34.11
N GLU A 753 19.26 -29.46 -34.46
CA GLU A 753 19.67 -30.08 -35.73
C GLU A 753 21.19 -30.02 -35.96
N ILE A 754 21.96 -30.00 -34.86
CA ILE A 754 23.42 -29.98 -34.84
C ILE A 754 23.93 -31.35 -34.44
N VAL A 755 24.82 -31.93 -35.25
CA VAL A 755 25.69 -33.03 -34.83
C VAL A 755 27.07 -32.42 -34.56
N TYR A 756 27.63 -32.72 -33.40
CA TYR A 756 28.94 -32.21 -32.98
C TYR A 756 29.78 -33.35 -32.42
N ASP A 757 31.10 -33.16 -32.41
CA ASP A 757 32.02 -34.11 -31.81
C ASP A 757 31.88 -34.04 -30.30
N ALA A 758 31.23 -35.04 -29.74
CA ALA A 758 30.83 -35.01 -28.37
C ALA A 758 31.73 -35.93 -27.58
N HIS A 759 32.02 -35.55 -26.33
CA HIS A 759 33.27 -35.90 -25.62
C HIS A 759 34.47 -35.02 -26.01
N ASN A 760 34.23 -33.95 -26.78
CA ASN A 760 35.07 -32.76 -26.81
C ASN A 760 34.42 -31.71 -25.90
N SER A 761 35.01 -31.50 -24.72
CA SER A 761 34.42 -30.65 -23.67
C SER A 761 34.18 -29.21 -24.13
N GLU A 762 34.94 -28.71 -25.11
CA GLU A 762 34.77 -27.40 -25.71
C GLU A 762 33.45 -27.29 -26.49
N GLU A 763 33.22 -28.25 -27.39
CA GLU A 763 32.02 -28.29 -28.21
C GLU A 763 30.79 -28.71 -27.39
N ASP A 764 30.99 -29.51 -26.32
CA ASP A 764 29.95 -29.84 -25.35
C ASP A 764 29.41 -28.59 -24.64
N VAL A 765 30.27 -27.70 -24.11
CA VAL A 765 29.78 -26.49 -23.42
C VAL A 765 29.14 -25.48 -24.36
N LYS A 766 29.66 -25.32 -25.59
CA LYS A 766 29.06 -24.46 -26.62
C LYS A 766 27.68 -24.98 -27.05
N SER A 767 27.57 -26.27 -27.31
CA SER A 767 26.33 -26.92 -27.74
C SER A 767 25.28 -26.90 -26.62
N LEU A 768 25.69 -27.16 -25.38
CA LEU A 768 24.82 -27.08 -24.22
C LEU A 768 24.34 -25.64 -23.96
N TYR A 769 25.19 -24.63 -24.15
CA TYR A 769 24.80 -23.23 -24.07
C TYR A 769 23.68 -22.90 -25.05
N LYS A 770 23.83 -23.28 -26.33
CA LYS A 770 22.79 -23.10 -27.34
C LYS A 770 21.50 -23.81 -26.96
N LEU A 771 21.59 -25.09 -26.57
CA LEU A 771 20.42 -25.89 -26.19
C LEU A 771 19.68 -25.27 -25.00
N PHE A 772 20.42 -24.84 -23.98
CA PHE A 772 19.84 -24.19 -22.82
C PHE A 772 19.17 -22.88 -23.22
N ASN A 773 19.86 -22.00 -23.96
CA ASN A 773 19.36 -20.70 -24.35
C ASN A 773 18.10 -20.77 -25.22
N GLU A 774 18.09 -21.62 -26.23
CA GLU A 774 17.02 -21.69 -27.23
C GLU A 774 15.83 -22.52 -26.76
N LYS A 775 16.06 -23.62 -26.02
CA LYS A 775 15.00 -24.57 -25.67
C LYS A 775 14.63 -24.58 -24.19
N LEU A 776 15.60 -24.65 -23.28
CA LEU A 776 15.32 -25.00 -21.88
C LEU A 776 15.10 -23.78 -20.97
N LYS A 777 15.78 -22.66 -21.21
CA LYS A 777 15.77 -21.47 -20.34
C LYS A 777 14.35 -20.93 -20.12
N GLN A 778 13.53 -20.95 -21.16
CA GLN A 778 12.14 -20.46 -21.13
C GLN A 778 11.23 -21.27 -20.20
N THR A 779 11.61 -22.52 -19.94
CA THR A 779 10.86 -23.48 -19.11
C THR A 779 11.42 -23.61 -17.70
N CYS A 780 12.50 -22.88 -17.39
CA CYS A 780 13.15 -22.89 -16.10
C CYS A 780 12.24 -22.24 -15.05
N CYS A 781 12.17 -22.85 -13.86
CA CYS A 781 11.42 -22.32 -12.73
C CYS A 781 12.26 -22.36 -11.46
N ASP A 782 11.85 -21.65 -10.40
CA ASP A 782 12.61 -21.56 -9.14
C ASP A 782 12.99 -22.92 -8.52
N LYS A 783 12.39 -24.04 -8.94
CA LYS A 783 12.74 -25.39 -8.46
C LYS A 783 13.98 -25.98 -9.14
N ASP A 784 14.42 -25.42 -10.25
CA ASP A 784 15.54 -25.91 -11.05
C ASP A 784 16.89 -25.35 -10.59
N ILE A 785 16.86 -24.24 -9.85
CA ILE A 785 18.04 -23.64 -9.24
C ILE A 785 18.28 -24.27 -7.88
N PHE A 786 19.52 -24.69 -7.64
CA PHE A 786 19.97 -25.19 -6.34
C PHE A 786 21.31 -24.56 -5.94
N PRO A 787 21.63 -24.45 -4.63
CA PRO A 787 22.92 -23.94 -4.18
C PRO A 787 24.07 -24.88 -4.56
N PHE A 788 25.21 -24.34 -4.97
CA PHE A 788 26.41 -25.14 -5.27
C PHE A 788 26.83 -26.01 -4.08
N ASN A 789 26.87 -25.45 -2.86
CA ASN A 789 27.23 -26.18 -1.64
C ASN A 789 26.04 -26.98 -1.04
N TYR A 790 25.08 -27.46 -1.85
CA TYR A 790 23.96 -28.25 -1.31
C TYR A 790 24.44 -29.48 -0.52
N LEU A 791 25.56 -30.11 -0.86
CA LEU A 791 26.14 -31.22 -0.08
C LEU A 791 26.56 -30.79 1.33
N GLY A 792 27.17 -29.61 1.48
CA GLY A 792 27.52 -29.07 2.79
C GLY A 792 26.29 -28.68 3.61
N ILE A 793 25.26 -28.15 2.95
CA ILE A 793 23.98 -27.86 3.60
C ILE A 793 23.27 -29.16 4.01
N GLU A 794 23.28 -30.20 3.18
CA GLU A 794 22.71 -31.52 3.48
C GLU A 794 23.38 -32.14 4.71
N GLN A 795 24.71 -31.99 4.85
CA GLN A 795 25.46 -32.48 6.02
C GLN A 795 24.98 -31.86 7.34
N THR A 796 24.44 -30.64 7.34
CA THR A 796 23.88 -30.02 8.57
C THR A 796 22.68 -30.78 9.14
N PHE A 797 22.07 -31.68 8.36
CA PHE A 797 20.95 -32.52 8.78
C PHE A 797 21.37 -33.91 9.24
N SER A 798 22.67 -34.24 9.28
CA SER A 798 23.14 -35.62 9.54
C SER A 798 22.57 -36.19 10.84
N ASP A 799 22.58 -35.42 11.92
CA ASP A 799 22.08 -35.86 13.23
C ASP A 799 20.59 -36.22 13.20
N VAL A 800 19.77 -35.38 12.57
CA VAL A 800 18.31 -35.59 12.49
C VAL A 800 17.95 -36.70 11.50
N VAL A 801 18.80 -36.97 10.51
CA VAL A 801 18.67 -38.14 9.63
C VAL A 801 19.04 -39.41 10.38
N CYS A 802 20.14 -39.42 11.13
CA CYS A 802 20.56 -40.56 11.97
C CYS A 802 19.51 -40.91 13.03
N LYS A 803 18.90 -39.89 13.65
CA LYS A 803 17.77 -40.03 14.59
C LYS A 803 16.43 -40.38 13.94
N LYS A 804 16.39 -40.58 12.61
CA LYS A 804 15.18 -40.90 11.83
C LYS A 804 14.05 -39.87 11.96
N VAL A 805 14.37 -38.62 12.30
CA VAL A 805 13.40 -37.51 12.34
C VAL A 805 12.94 -37.17 10.91
N ILE A 806 13.89 -37.17 9.97
CA ILE A 806 13.63 -37.00 8.53
C ILE A 806 14.42 -38.02 7.71
N SER A 807 13.98 -38.28 6.47
CA SER A 807 14.74 -39.10 5.53
C SER A 807 15.89 -38.34 4.89
N LYS A 808 16.90 -39.07 4.40
CA LYS A 808 18.01 -38.50 3.60
C LYS A 808 17.50 -37.71 2.39
N ASP A 809 16.48 -38.20 1.70
CA ASP A 809 15.84 -37.48 0.59
C ASP A 809 15.19 -36.16 1.02
N THR A 810 14.66 -36.09 2.24
CA THR A 810 14.07 -34.87 2.78
C THR A 810 15.16 -33.84 3.11
N ALA A 811 16.27 -34.29 3.72
CA ALA A 811 17.44 -33.45 3.96
C ALA A 811 18.01 -32.88 2.65
N LYS A 812 18.16 -33.73 1.62
CA LYS A 812 18.60 -33.31 0.30
C LYS A 812 17.67 -32.28 -0.35
N LYS A 813 16.35 -32.45 -0.22
CA LYS A 813 15.36 -31.46 -0.70
C LYS A 813 15.48 -30.11 0.01
N LEU A 814 15.69 -30.09 1.32
CA LEU A 814 15.88 -28.86 2.11
C LEU A 814 17.18 -28.15 1.71
N ALA A 815 18.26 -28.92 1.56
CA ALA A 815 19.54 -28.41 1.13
C ALA A 815 19.48 -27.79 -0.27
N CYS A 816 18.74 -28.40 -1.20
CA CYS A 816 18.50 -27.84 -2.54
C CYS A 816 17.73 -26.52 -2.52
N THR A 817 17.03 -26.18 -1.44
CA THR A 817 16.38 -24.86 -1.29
C THR A 817 17.26 -23.81 -0.60
N GLY A 818 18.49 -24.17 -0.17
CA GLY A 818 19.39 -23.28 0.57
C GLY A 818 19.16 -23.25 2.08
N LEU A 819 18.28 -24.12 2.61
CA LEU A 819 17.98 -24.17 4.04
C LEU A 819 18.88 -25.19 4.73
N SER A 820 19.68 -24.73 5.68
CA SER A 820 20.43 -25.56 6.63
C SER A 820 19.55 -25.92 7.83
N PHE A 821 20.02 -26.87 8.64
CA PHE A 821 19.38 -27.17 9.92
C PHE A 821 19.32 -25.95 10.84
N ASN A 822 20.40 -25.14 10.89
CA ASN A 822 20.46 -23.91 11.68
C ASN A 822 19.40 -22.90 11.25
N HIS A 823 19.15 -22.72 9.95
CA HIS A 823 18.08 -21.83 9.47
C HIS A 823 16.70 -22.29 9.95
N ILE A 824 16.46 -23.61 10.02
CA ILE A 824 15.19 -24.17 10.50
C ILE A 824 15.06 -24.00 12.01
N GLU A 825 16.15 -24.19 12.77
CA GLU A 825 16.18 -23.93 14.22
C GLU A 825 15.98 -22.44 14.53
N LEU A 826 16.63 -21.55 13.76
CA LEU A 826 16.48 -20.10 13.88
C LEU A 826 15.03 -19.66 13.60
N ALA A 827 14.42 -20.19 12.55
CA ALA A 827 13.01 -19.94 12.26
C ALA A 827 12.10 -20.36 13.43
N PHE A 828 12.39 -21.49 14.07
CA PHE A 828 11.67 -21.94 15.26
C PHE A 828 11.88 -21.00 16.47
N LYS A 829 13.12 -20.55 16.72
CA LYS A 829 13.43 -19.60 17.80
C LYS A 829 12.70 -18.27 17.63
N ARG A 830 12.58 -17.77 16.38
CA ARG A 830 11.87 -16.52 16.05
C ARG A 830 10.35 -16.61 16.18
N ASP A 831 9.76 -17.73 15.77
CA ASP A 831 8.32 -18.01 15.94
C ASP A 831 8.11 -19.51 16.16
N LYS A 832 7.98 -19.91 17.43
CA LYS A 832 7.80 -21.33 17.84
C LYS A 832 6.56 -21.99 17.24
N ASP A 833 5.55 -21.20 16.89
CA ASP A 833 4.28 -21.71 16.38
C ASP A 833 4.27 -21.85 14.86
N ASN A 834 4.78 -20.85 14.14
CA ASN A 834 4.63 -20.78 12.68
C ASN A 834 5.94 -20.54 11.93
N GLY A 835 7.07 -20.27 12.58
CA GLY A 835 8.31 -19.88 11.91
C GLY A 835 8.77 -20.92 10.89
N VAL A 836 8.97 -22.17 11.35
CA VAL A 836 9.35 -23.30 10.47
C VAL A 836 8.34 -23.49 9.33
N LYS A 837 7.05 -23.46 9.64
CA LYS A 837 5.98 -23.64 8.64
C LYS A 837 6.01 -22.55 7.57
N THR A 838 6.25 -21.31 7.99
CA THR A 838 6.26 -20.14 7.13
C THR A 838 7.48 -20.16 6.20
N ILE A 839 8.67 -20.45 6.75
CA ILE A 839 9.90 -20.60 5.95
C ILE A 839 9.79 -21.77 4.96
N MET A 840 9.27 -22.92 5.38
CA MET A 840 9.08 -24.07 4.49
C MET A 840 8.12 -23.75 3.35
N GLN A 841 6.99 -23.08 3.63
CA GLN A 841 6.04 -22.68 2.59
C GLN A 841 6.64 -21.64 1.64
N ALA A 842 7.43 -20.70 2.13
CA ALA A 842 8.16 -19.74 1.30
C ALA A 842 9.14 -20.42 0.34
N HIS A 843 9.72 -21.55 0.74
CA HIS A 843 10.59 -22.37 -0.09
C HIS A 843 9.85 -23.44 -0.93
N GLY A 844 8.51 -23.44 -0.93
CA GLY A 844 7.69 -24.36 -1.73
C GLY A 844 7.61 -25.79 -1.18
N LEU A 845 7.90 -25.98 0.11
CA LEU A 845 7.87 -27.28 0.79
C LEU A 845 6.51 -27.52 1.49
N LYS A 846 6.18 -28.81 1.67
CA LYS A 846 4.91 -29.23 2.28
C LYS A 846 4.91 -29.00 3.80
N GLY A 847 3.78 -28.58 4.35
CA GLY A 847 3.63 -28.30 5.79
C GLY A 847 3.78 -29.52 6.72
N LYS A 848 3.72 -30.76 6.23
CA LYS A 848 3.93 -31.96 7.06
C LYS A 848 5.34 -32.00 7.65
N THR A 849 6.35 -31.65 6.86
CA THR A 849 7.75 -31.61 7.30
C THR A 849 7.96 -30.54 8.38
N ALA A 850 7.25 -29.41 8.30
CA ALA A 850 7.33 -28.35 9.31
C ALA A 850 6.84 -28.82 10.68
N ASN A 851 5.78 -29.64 10.73
CA ASN A 851 5.27 -30.19 11.97
C ASN A 851 6.25 -31.17 12.63
N VAL A 852 6.99 -31.94 11.82
CA VAL A 852 8.02 -32.87 12.32
C VAL A 852 9.13 -32.09 13.02
N PHE A 853 9.68 -31.05 12.38
CA PHE A 853 10.71 -30.21 13.01
C PHE A 853 10.18 -29.45 14.23
N ARG A 854 8.95 -28.92 14.18
CA ARG A 854 8.34 -28.25 15.33
C ARG A 854 8.25 -29.19 16.52
N LYS A 855 7.79 -30.43 16.31
CA LYS A 855 7.72 -31.45 17.37
C LYS A 855 9.12 -31.77 17.92
N PHE A 856 10.07 -32.01 17.03
CA PHE A 856 11.46 -32.29 17.40
C PHE A 856 12.11 -31.17 18.25
N PHE A 857 11.88 -29.90 17.91
CA PHE A 857 12.44 -28.79 18.70
C PHE A 857 11.74 -28.59 20.04
N ILE A 858 10.42 -28.81 20.12
CA ILE A 858 9.70 -28.78 21.40
C ILE A 858 10.25 -29.88 22.33
N GLU A 859 10.38 -31.11 21.83
CA GLU A 859 10.95 -32.24 22.59
C GLU A 859 12.43 -32.06 22.95
N LYS A 860 13.15 -31.15 22.28
CA LYS A 860 14.55 -30.80 22.58
C LYS A 860 14.65 -29.69 23.64
N GLU A 861 13.62 -28.86 23.78
CA GLU A 861 13.55 -27.78 24.79
C GLU A 861 12.95 -28.26 26.13
N GLU A 862 12.12 -29.31 26.08
CA GLU A 862 11.62 -30.08 27.24
C GLU A 862 12.70 -31.05 27.76
#